data_AF-A0A0S2ZLC4-F1
#
_entry.id   AF-A0A0S2ZLC4-F1
#
_cell.length_a   1.000
_cell.length_b   1.000
_cell.length_c   1.000
_cell.angle_alpha   90.00
_cell.angle_beta   90.00
_cell.angle_gamma   90.00
#
_symmetry.space_group_name_H-M   'P 1'
#
loop_
_entity.id
_entity.type
_entity.pdbx_description
1 polymer ?
#
loop_
_entity_poly.entity_id
_entity_poly.type
_entity_poly.pdbx_seq_one_letter_code
_entity_poly.pdbx_strand_id
1 'polypeptide(L)'
;MEEKRVWNIQKYKDIEKFRAFNDIRISNIDFLEKFSKLYKIFQKEISNNKTDYIAIKNQDLIYIKGINSIITKEKIVSDNINEVDNYIKEINEKYKGIKFNILDMREFFFLNEKHILSKGYWWYKSENTYKNSRSINGIGDFKVMGIFKLNESIKQIQNEKIITSNLLILFKIFLELDFIIKTEFEKEFEDLVAQYKKYYKYLSAINYDSKENKIVIIWNKEKLAKDLEVIQNENFKIEIPYNANKLGVEREIISLNKKMYYFGNGDREELILGKNYIDSKYYFYNGNIEKRRYINGVLQGETILKKDTTKLKYYLSIDKERINIDEYQQNILLDPNIGHWDLKNEDVEELKKILGKNVYKREPQKDVNQGGIVGIDFGTKSTVVVYQNDNGNVIPMRIGGRPLNKEVDAKDYENPTVIEFKAIDKFLKDYNEKTGRPYTKWEDVTVSHTALSNLFESNSENYNSIMTEIKQWTVNKNDETILVDKKGRRIKLPPYLEKEEDYLDPIELYAYYIGSYINTMRNGIFLKYILSFPVTYEKVIREKILESFRKGIQKSLPIEIQEDKELIKEFKVKHGANEPAAFAVCALTELKIEPRDIKDKVYYGVFDFGGGTTDFDFGIWKFASEEDQEAGYDYELEHFGAGGEKYLGGENIIKDLAYNVFYDNAEKLRKENIQYTRPEGYDELAGEETLVSKTREAKLNTKILAEKLRPIWEENDEQKEPIKCILYDVEGKLNTNLELKVNDEKLKNIIREKIERGIKNFFIKMEHSFRDENVKEINIFLAGNSSKHPYVEEIFKRYQGEMKENIKLNIYNTKIFEEIEGKTNVKPNAKTGVAYGLIYSRDSGNIKVVNRDEQENIGNEINFKFYVGTNRRGKFNHILSPNSIYEKFEFFGVLKTDVFEFYYTTSSEANTNEMPISKAKIKRINLKNEYRLEDRYRIYFKITEVETLEYVIVENEDGIEIKEFIEEGTITLN
;
A
#
# COMPACT_ATOMS: atom_id res chain seq x y z
N MET A 1 -53.74 -17.07 -24.44
CA MET A 1 -54.73 -17.26 -23.36
C MET A 1 -54.08 -16.84 -22.06
N GLU A 2 -54.22 -15.55 -21.71
CA GLU A 2 -53.77 -15.00 -20.43
C GLU A 2 -54.85 -15.27 -19.38
N GLU A 3 -54.74 -16.39 -18.69
CA GLU A 3 -55.57 -16.64 -17.52
C GLU A 3 -55.00 -15.87 -16.33
N LYS A 4 -55.74 -14.83 -15.91
CA LYS A 4 -55.73 -14.15 -14.61
C LYS A 4 -54.92 -14.87 -13.52
N ARG A 5 -53.60 -14.64 -13.46
CA ARG A 5 -52.79 -14.89 -12.25
C ARG A 5 -52.92 -13.70 -11.31
N VAL A 6 -54.12 -13.50 -10.79
CA VAL A 6 -54.28 -12.70 -9.56
C VAL A 6 -53.68 -13.53 -8.43
N TRP A 7 -52.51 -13.11 -7.97
CA TRP A 7 -51.81 -13.67 -6.82
C TRP A 7 -52.46 -13.09 -5.56
N ASN A 8 -52.99 -13.96 -4.71
CA ASN A 8 -53.62 -13.59 -3.44
C ASN A 8 -52.78 -14.25 -2.34
N ILE A 9 -52.33 -13.49 -1.33
CA ILE A 9 -51.70 -14.02 -0.11
C ILE A 9 -52.52 -15.16 0.50
N GLN A 10 -53.85 -15.15 0.28
CA GLN A 10 -54.75 -16.23 0.64
C GLN A 10 -54.33 -17.60 0.07
N LYS A 11 -53.76 -17.68 -1.13
CA LYS A 11 -53.32 -18.96 -1.72
C LYS A 11 -52.20 -19.62 -0.92
N TYR A 12 -51.30 -18.85 -0.32
CA TYR A 12 -50.27 -19.40 0.58
C TYR A 12 -50.90 -19.85 1.89
N LYS A 13 -51.83 -19.06 2.45
CA LYS A 13 -52.62 -19.47 3.63
C LYS A 13 -53.37 -20.79 3.40
N ASP A 14 -53.94 -20.97 2.22
CA ASP A 14 -54.72 -22.16 1.87
C ASP A 14 -53.86 -23.43 1.78
N ILE A 15 -52.55 -23.30 1.51
CA ILE A 15 -51.63 -24.45 1.49
C ILE A 15 -51.00 -24.75 2.84
N GLU A 16 -51.07 -23.86 3.84
CA GLU A 16 -50.44 -24.06 5.16
C GLU A 16 -50.92 -25.35 5.86
N LYS A 17 -52.13 -25.82 5.56
CA LYS A 17 -52.66 -27.11 6.05
C LYS A 17 -51.92 -28.36 5.53
N PHE A 18 -51.10 -28.22 4.48
CA PHE A 18 -50.28 -29.30 3.91
C PHE A 18 -48.85 -29.34 4.47
N ARG A 19 -48.50 -28.47 5.43
CA ARG A 19 -47.21 -28.52 6.14
C ARG A 19 -47.00 -29.88 6.81
N ALA A 20 -45.86 -30.51 6.55
CA ALA A 20 -45.43 -31.74 7.20
C ALA A 20 -44.79 -31.43 8.56
N PHE A 21 -45.62 -31.17 9.58
CA PHE A 21 -45.18 -30.67 10.89
C PHE A 21 -44.16 -31.58 11.61
N ASN A 22 -44.20 -32.89 11.37
CA ASN A 22 -43.27 -33.84 11.99
C ASN A 22 -41.83 -33.70 11.44
N ASP A 23 -41.70 -33.24 10.20
CA ASP A 23 -40.43 -33.15 9.46
C ASP A 23 -39.79 -31.75 9.51
N ILE A 24 -40.36 -30.85 10.33
CA ILE A 24 -39.83 -29.52 10.53
C ILE A 24 -38.37 -29.59 11.02
N ARG A 25 -37.50 -28.81 10.37
CA ARG A 25 -36.11 -28.59 10.77
C ARG A 25 -35.99 -27.19 11.37
N ILE A 26 -35.41 -27.09 12.56
CA ILE A 26 -35.26 -25.83 13.28
C ILE A 26 -33.78 -25.58 13.47
N SER A 27 -33.35 -24.39 13.07
CA SER A 27 -32.00 -23.90 13.30
C SER A 27 -32.10 -22.52 13.94
N ASN A 28 -31.51 -22.36 15.12
CA ASN A 28 -31.28 -21.07 15.76
C ASN A 28 -29.78 -21.02 16.06
N ILE A 29 -29.01 -20.61 15.04
CA ILE A 29 -27.55 -20.69 15.03
C ILE A 29 -26.99 -19.82 16.16
N ASP A 30 -27.48 -18.57 16.28
CA ASP A 30 -27.01 -17.62 17.29
C ASP A 30 -27.23 -18.11 18.73
N PHE A 31 -28.44 -18.59 19.06
CA PHE A 31 -28.71 -19.08 20.42
C PHE A 31 -27.90 -20.34 20.74
N LEU A 32 -27.77 -21.27 19.79
CA LEU A 32 -27.03 -22.51 19.97
C LEU A 32 -25.52 -22.26 20.15
N GLU A 33 -24.94 -21.39 19.31
CA GLU A 33 -23.54 -21.01 19.39
C GLU A 33 -23.23 -20.28 20.70
N LYS A 34 -24.07 -19.31 21.08
CA LYS A 34 -23.94 -18.60 22.37
C LYS A 34 -24.07 -19.55 23.55
N PHE A 35 -25.08 -20.42 23.56
CA PHE A 35 -25.25 -21.41 24.62
C PHE A 35 -24.04 -22.34 24.73
N SER A 36 -23.54 -22.86 23.60
CA SER A 36 -22.39 -23.77 23.57
C SER A 36 -21.09 -23.08 24.01
N LYS A 37 -20.82 -21.86 23.51
CA LYS A 37 -19.65 -21.04 23.88
C LYS A 37 -19.65 -20.73 25.38
N LEU A 38 -20.74 -20.18 25.89
CA LEU A 38 -20.83 -19.77 27.29
C LEU A 38 -20.92 -20.97 28.24
N TYR A 39 -21.49 -22.09 27.80
CA TYR A 39 -21.41 -23.34 28.55
C TYR A 39 -19.95 -23.79 28.70
N LYS A 40 -19.12 -23.77 27.65
CA LYS A 40 -17.68 -24.11 27.77
C LYS A 40 -16.93 -23.18 28.73
N ILE A 41 -17.24 -21.88 28.69
CA ILE A 41 -16.67 -20.91 29.65
C ILE A 41 -17.11 -21.25 31.07
N PHE A 42 -18.40 -21.53 31.28
CA PHE A 42 -18.95 -21.99 32.55
C PHE A 42 -18.25 -23.26 33.05
N GLN A 43 -18.04 -24.26 32.17
CA GLN A 43 -17.33 -25.49 32.50
C GLN A 43 -15.90 -25.21 32.96
N LYS A 44 -15.19 -24.30 32.27
CA LYS A 44 -13.82 -23.88 32.64
C LYS A 44 -13.79 -23.18 34.00
N GLU A 45 -14.71 -22.26 34.26
CA GLU A 45 -14.77 -21.53 35.54
C GLU A 45 -15.13 -22.43 36.71
N ILE A 46 -16.05 -23.37 36.52
CA ILE A 46 -16.40 -24.37 37.53
C ILE A 46 -15.23 -25.33 37.80
N SER A 47 -14.52 -25.76 36.75
CA SER A 47 -13.38 -26.69 36.86
C SER A 47 -12.07 -26.01 37.28
N ASN A 48 -12.05 -24.68 37.39
CA ASN A 48 -10.86 -23.92 37.78
C ASN A 48 -10.57 -24.11 39.28
N ASN A 49 -9.43 -24.72 39.61
CA ASN A 49 -9.03 -24.99 40.99
C ASN A 49 -8.34 -23.81 41.70
N LYS A 50 -8.17 -22.65 41.04
CA LYS A 50 -7.52 -21.47 41.65
C LYS A 50 -8.36 -20.82 42.76
N THR A 51 -9.68 -21.00 42.73
CA THR A 51 -10.60 -20.44 43.74
C THR A 51 -11.67 -21.47 44.10
N ASP A 52 -12.04 -21.54 45.37
CA ASP A 52 -13.09 -22.42 45.88
C ASP A 52 -14.52 -21.87 45.65
N TYR A 53 -14.62 -20.65 45.12
CA TYR A 53 -15.89 -19.95 44.91
C TYR A 53 -15.96 -19.20 43.56
N ILE A 54 -17.19 -18.86 43.16
CA ILE A 54 -17.54 -18.05 41.99
C ILE A 54 -18.49 -16.94 42.40
N ALA A 55 -18.13 -15.68 42.12
CA ALA A 55 -19.00 -14.53 42.40
C ALA A 55 -20.16 -14.44 41.38
N ILE A 56 -21.39 -14.25 41.88
CA ILE A 56 -22.60 -14.09 41.07
C ILE A 56 -23.04 -12.62 41.11
N LYS A 57 -23.06 -11.96 39.95
CA LYS A 57 -23.21 -10.50 39.83
C LYS A 57 -24.61 -9.99 40.19
N ASN A 58 -25.66 -10.63 39.69
CA ASN A 58 -27.01 -10.03 39.68
C ASN A 58 -27.74 -10.05 41.02
N GLN A 59 -27.31 -10.90 41.97
CA GLN A 59 -28.10 -11.21 43.16
C GLN A 59 -27.30 -11.06 44.47
N ASP A 60 -26.06 -10.56 44.43
CA ASP A 60 -25.16 -10.48 45.60
C ASP A 60 -24.96 -11.85 46.29
N LEU A 61 -24.80 -12.90 45.49
CA LEU A 61 -24.64 -14.28 45.92
C LEU A 61 -23.27 -14.82 45.48
N ILE A 62 -22.83 -15.90 46.11
CA ILE A 62 -21.57 -16.57 45.79
C ILE A 62 -21.84 -18.06 45.67
N TYR A 63 -21.38 -18.69 44.59
CA TYR A 63 -21.41 -20.15 44.45
C TYR A 63 -20.13 -20.77 45.02
N ILE A 64 -20.28 -21.81 45.83
CA ILE A 64 -19.18 -22.52 46.49
C ILE A 64 -19.04 -23.91 45.88
N LYS A 65 -17.90 -24.13 45.21
CA LYS A 65 -17.65 -25.34 44.39
C LYS A 65 -17.61 -26.60 45.24
N GLY A 66 -16.85 -26.60 46.35
CA GLY A 66 -16.59 -27.80 47.15
C GLY A 66 -17.80 -28.37 47.89
N ILE A 67 -18.84 -27.57 48.13
CA ILE A 67 -20.09 -27.99 48.78
C ILE A 67 -21.32 -27.83 47.88
N ASN A 68 -21.12 -27.50 46.60
CA ASN A 68 -22.16 -27.27 45.59
C ASN A 68 -23.37 -26.47 46.12
N SER A 69 -23.08 -25.32 46.72
CA SER A 69 -24.08 -24.49 47.41
C SER A 69 -23.91 -23.02 47.05
N ILE A 70 -25.00 -22.26 47.16
CA ILE A 70 -25.00 -20.81 46.96
C ILE A 70 -25.15 -20.14 48.32
N ILE A 71 -24.27 -19.20 48.61
CA ILE A 71 -24.28 -18.43 49.85
C ILE A 71 -24.62 -16.97 49.58
N THR A 72 -25.21 -16.32 50.57
CA THR A 72 -25.43 -14.87 50.58
C THR A 72 -24.17 -14.11 51.00
N LYS A 73 -24.17 -12.78 50.90
CA LYS A 73 -23.18 -11.95 51.62
C LYS A 73 -23.34 -12.12 53.13
N GLU A 74 -22.25 -11.82 53.83
CA GLU A 74 -22.22 -11.77 55.29
C GLU A 74 -23.09 -10.62 55.82
N LYS A 75 -23.82 -10.87 56.91
CA LYS A 75 -24.56 -9.84 57.65
C LYS A 75 -24.02 -9.79 59.08
N ILE A 76 -23.69 -8.58 59.53
CA ILE A 76 -23.33 -8.34 60.93
C ILE A 76 -24.61 -8.39 61.76
N VAL A 77 -24.56 -9.11 62.87
CA VAL A 77 -25.63 -9.26 63.85
C VAL A 77 -25.07 -9.04 65.25
N SER A 78 -25.93 -8.83 66.23
CA SER A 78 -25.53 -8.88 67.64
C SER A 78 -25.32 -10.34 68.11
N ASP A 79 -24.79 -10.53 69.32
CA ASP A 79 -24.69 -11.86 69.95
C ASP A 79 -26.06 -12.35 70.46
N ASN A 80 -27.08 -12.28 69.59
CA ASN A 80 -28.47 -12.61 69.89
C ASN A 80 -29.05 -13.53 68.81
N ILE A 81 -29.47 -14.72 69.23
CA ILE A 81 -30.06 -15.75 68.36
C ILE A 81 -31.30 -15.25 67.60
N ASN A 82 -32.12 -14.37 68.19
CA ASN A 82 -33.34 -13.89 67.52
C ASN A 82 -33.04 -13.10 66.22
N GLU A 83 -31.87 -12.49 66.11
CA GLU A 83 -31.46 -11.80 64.87
C GLU A 83 -31.11 -12.77 63.73
N VAL A 84 -30.64 -13.97 64.07
CA VAL A 84 -30.33 -15.04 63.10
C VAL A 84 -31.60 -15.55 62.42
N ASP A 85 -32.66 -15.79 63.19
CA ASP A 85 -33.94 -16.25 62.65
C ASP A 85 -34.63 -15.18 61.79
N ASN A 86 -34.60 -13.92 62.25
CA ASN A 86 -35.11 -12.79 61.48
C ASN A 86 -34.36 -12.63 60.15
N TYR A 87 -33.04 -12.82 60.15
CA TYR A 87 -32.24 -12.78 58.94
C TYR A 87 -32.63 -13.89 57.93
N ILE A 88 -32.81 -15.14 58.39
CA ILE A 88 -33.24 -16.23 57.49
C ILE A 88 -34.61 -15.96 56.88
N LYS A 89 -35.52 -15.38 57.66
CA LYS A 89 -36.84 -14.99 57.14
C LYS A 89 -36.71 -13.90 56.07
N GLU A 90 -35.92 -12.87 56.33
CA GLU A 90 -35.67 -11.75 55.41
C GLU A 90 -35.07 -12.23 54.07
N ILE A 91 -34.03 -13.07 54.09
CA ILE A 91 -33.40 -13.54 52.85
C ILE A 91 -34.32 -14.45 52.03
N ASN A 92 -35.15 -15.27 52.68
CA ASN A 92 -36.11 -16.13 51.97
C ASN A 92 -37.28 -15.34 51.37
N GLU A 93 -37.67 -14.22 51.98
CA GLU A 93 -38.61 -13.27 51.38
C GLU A 93 -37.99 -12.52 50.19
N LYS A 94 -36.70 -12.15 50.30
CA LYS A 94 -35.94 -11.47 49.24
C LYS A 94 -35.74 -12.33 48.00
N TYR A 95 -35.32 -13.59 48.16
CA TYR A 95 -35.01 -14.49 47.05
C TYR A 95 -36.13 -15.53 46.85
N LYS A 96 -37.31 -15.07 46.39
CA LYS A 96 -38.46 -15.95 46.13
C LYS A 96 -38.09 -17.09 45.17
N GLY A 97 -38.36 -18.33 45.58
CA GLY A 97 -38.04 -19.54 44.83
C GLY A 97 -36.76 -20.25 45.25
N ILE A 98 -35.95 -19.64 46.14
CA ILE A 98 -34.76 -20.25 46.73
C ILE A 98 -34.92 -20.30 48.25
N LYS A 99 -34.67 -21.47 48.85
CA LYS A 99 -34.78 -21.65 50.31
C LYS A 99 -33.41 -21.67 50.98
N PHE A 100 -32.97 -20.54 51.49
CA PHE A 100 -31.76 -20.40 52.29
C PHE A 100 -31.98 -20.89 53.73
N ASN A 101 -30.97 -21.58 54.25
CA ASN A 101 -30.86 -22.01 55.65
C ASN A 101 -29.57 -21.42 56.28
N ILE A 102 -29.39 -21.56 57.59
CA ILE A 102 -28.09 -21.26 58.24
C ILE A 102 -27.11 -22.39 57.96
N LEU A 103 -25.82 -22.03 57.84
CA LEU A 103 -24.69 -22.95 57.72
C LEU A 103 -24.74 -24.03 58.81
N ASP A 104 -24.54 -25.30 58.47
CA ASP A 104 -24.25 -26.32 59.47
C ASP A 104 -22.79 -26.29 59.94
N MET A 105 -22.46 -27.04 60.99
CA MET A 105 -21.10 -27.10 61.52
C MET A 105 -20.05 -27.46 60.46
N ARG A 106 -20.35 -28.40 59.56
CA ARG A 106 -19.40 -28.86 58.52
C ARG A 106 -19.18 -27.77 57.47
N GLU A 107 -20.24 -27.08 57.07
CA GLU A 107 -20.18 -25.98 56.12
C GLU A 107 -19.41 -24.79 56.69
N PHE A 108 -19.65 -24.45 57.96
CA PHE A 108 -18.88 -23.43 58.66
C PHE A 108 -17.38 -23.76 58.62
N PHE A 109 -16.99 -24.97 59.04
CA PHE A 109 -15.57 -25.36 59.02
C PHE A 109 -14.99 -25.32 57.61
N PHE A 110 -15.71 -25.82 56.60
CA PHE A 110 -15.26 -25.78 55.20
C PHE A 110 -15.00 -24.35 54.73
N LEU A 111 -15.95 -23.43 54.94
CA LEU A 111 -15.79 -22.04 54.51
C LEU A 111 -14.68 -21.31 55.29
N ASN A 112 -14.50 -21.65 56.56
CA ASN A 112 -13.46 -21.08 57.41
C ASN A 112 -12.06 -21.56 56.99
N GLU A 113 -11.88 -22.85 56.73
CA GLU A 113 -10.62 -23.44 56.26
C GLU A 113 -10.21 -22.89 54.88
N LYS A 114 -11.17 -22.62 54.00
CA LYS A 114 -10.92 -22.00 52.70
C LYS A 114 -10.72 -20.48 52.75
N HIS A 115 -10.64 -19.89 53.94
CA HIS A 115 -10.52 -18.44 54.16
C HIS A 115 -11.62 -17.60 53.49
N ILE A 116 -12.81 -18.18 53.26
CA ILE A 116 -13.94 -17.49 52.63
C ILE A 116 -14.67 -16.60 53.65
N LEU A 117 -14.68 -17.01 54.92
CA LEU A 117 -15.27 -16.24 56.01
C LEU A 117 -14.33 -15.11 56.44
N SER A 118 -14.85 -13.88 56.53
CA SER A 118 -14.09 -12.74 57.06
C SER A 118 -13.86 -12.84 58.59
N LYS A 119 -12.98 -11.98 59.13
CA LYS A 119 -12.71 -11.90 60.58
C LYS A 119 -14.00 -11.67 61.38
N GLY A 120 -14.14 -12.34 62.52
CA GLY A 120 -15.34 -12.29 63.37
C GLY A 120 -15.81 -13.64 63.90
N TYR A 121 -16.92 -13.62 64.63
CA TYR A 121 -17.65 -14.77 65.14
C TYR A 121 -18.80 -15.13 64.20
N TRP A 122 -18.90 -16.38 63.79
CA TRP A 122 -19.89 -16.80 62.77
C TRP A 122 -20.91 -17.75 63.35
N TRP A 123 -22.18 -17.43 63.17
CA TRP A 123 -23.31 -18.26 63.56
C TRP A 123 -23.47 -19.46 62.60
N TYR A 124 -23.60 -20.65 63.19
CA TYR A 124 -23.91 -21.89 62.50
C TYR A 124 -24.93 -22.71 63.29
N LYS A 125 -25.64 -23.60 62.60
CA LYS A 125 -26.67 -24.46 63.15
C LYS A 125 -26.04 -25.68 63.85
N SER A 126 -26.43 -25.89 65.10
CA SER A 126 -26.17 -27.06 65.93
C SER A 126 -27.49 -27.83 66.14
N GLU A 127 -27.43 -29.09 66.61
CA GLU A 127 -28.57 -30.03 66.65
C GLU A 127 -29.94 -29.41 67.07
N ASN A 128 -29.98 -28.57 68.11
CA ASN A 128 -31.22 -27.95 68.61
C ASN A 128 -31.17 -26.42 68.75
N THR A 129 -30.11 -25.74 68.30
CA THR A 129 -29.93 -24.28 68.46
C THR A 129 -28.85 -23.73 67.52
N TYR A 130 -28.58 -22.42 67.54
CA TYR A 130 -27.42 -21.82 66.87
C TYR A 130 -26.26 -21.67 67.84
N LYS A 131 -25.04 -21.92 67.35
CA LYS A 131 -23.80 -21.62 68.06
C LYS A 131 -22.97 -20.67 67.19
N ASN A 132 -22.06 -19.92 67.79
CA ASN A 132 -21.08 -19.16 67.05
C ASN A 132 -19.66 -19.69 67.32
N SER A 133 -18.77 -19.52 66.34
CA SER A 133 -17.35 -19.83 66.49
C SER A 133 -16.51 -18.79 65.78
N ARG A 134 -15.28 -18.62 66.27
CA ARG A 134 -14.33 -17.64 65.75
C ARG A 134 -13.77 -18.10 64.40
N SER A 135 -13.74 -17.20 63.43
CA SER A 135 -13.06 -17.42 62.15
C SER A 135 -11.53 -17.42 62.29
N ILE A 136 -10.85 -18.12 61.40
CA ILE A 136 -9.38 -18.21 61.39
C ILE A 136 -8.72 -16.84 61.10
N ASN A 137 -9.45 -15.96 60.42
CA ASN A 137 -9.01 -14.63 60.00
C ASN A 137 -8.98 -13.60 61.15
N GLY A 138 -9.42 -13.95 62.37
CA GLY A 138 -9.24 -13.14 63.59
C GLY A 138 -10.53 -12.74 64.30
N ILE A 139 -10.39 -11.93 65.35
CA ILE A 139 -11.49 -11.43 66.18
C ILE A 139 -12.19 -10.26 65.47
N GLY A 140 -13.51 -10.17 65.62
CA GLY A 140 -14.35 -9.12 65.03
C GLY A 140 -15.82 -9.30 65.44
N ASP A 141 -16.73 -8.71 64.68
CA ASP A 141 -18.18 -8.73 64.97
C ASP A 141 -18.81 -10.13 64.83
N PHE A 142 -20.02 -10.30 65.37
CA PHE A 142 -20.86 -11.48 65.14
C PHE A 142 -21.52 -11.40 63.77
N LYS A 143 -21.51 -12.50 63.02
CA LYS A 143 -21.91 -12.55 61.62
C LYS A 143 -22.72 -13.78 61.30
N VAL A 144 -23.62 -13.64 60.33
CA VAL A 144 -24.51 -14.68 59.83
C VAL A 144 -24.55 -14.68 58.31
N MET A 145 -24.81 -15.84 57.72
CA MET A 145 -24.93 -16.03 56.27
C MET A 145 -25.91 -17.15 55.95
N GLY A 146 -26.69 -16.96 54.88
CA GLY A 146 -27.59 -17.97 54.34
C GLY A 146 -26.88 -18.88 53.34
N ILE A 147 -27.21 -20.17 53.36
CA ILE A 147 -26.75 -21.18 52.42
C ILE A 147 -27.93 -21.93 51.78
N PHE A 148 -27.86 -22.10 50.46
CA PHE A 148 -28.81 -22.88 49.66
C PHE A 148 -28.08 -24.05 48.98
N LYS A 149 -28.55 -25.28 49.26
CA LYS A 149 -27.96 -26.51 48.73
C LYS A 149 -28.59 -26.86 47.39
N LEU A 150 -27.77 -26.96 46.33
CA LEU A 150 -28.27 -27.29 44.99
C LEU A 150 -28.50 -28.79 44.78
N ASN A 151 -28.00 -29.64 45.68
CA ASN A 151 -28.04 -31.10 45.53
C ASN A 151 -29.47 -31.67 45.49
N GLU A 152 -30.44 -31.04 46.18
CA GLU A 152 -31.84 -31.47 46.15
C GLU A 152 -32.52 -31.08 44.83
N SER A 153 -32.28 -29.86 44.33
CA SER A 153 -32.80 -29.38 43.05
C SER A 153 -32.23 -30.17 41.86
N ILE A 154 -30.94 -30.53 41.90
CA ILE A 154 -30.30 -31.35 40.86
C ILE A 154 -30.94 -32.75 40.79
N LYS A 155 -31.22 -33.38 41.94
CA LYS A 155 -31.88 -34.70 42.00
C LYS A 155 -33.30 -34.67 41.45
N GLN A 156 -34.04 -33.60 41.70
CA GLN A 156 -35.41 -33.45 41.20
C GLN A 156 -35.43 -33.29 39.67
N ILE A 157 -34.51 -32.49 39.11
CA ILE A 157 -34.39 -32.26 37.66
C ILE A 157 -33.91 -33.51 36.91
N GLN A 158 -33.09 -34.36 37.53
CA GLN A 158 -32.66 -35.65 36.96
C GLN A 158 -33.83 -36.63 36.71
N ASN A 159 -34.93 -36.52 37.45
CA ASN A 159 -36.07 -37.44 37.34
C ASN A 159 -37.10 -37.05 36.26
N GLU A 160 -37.11 -35.80 35.77
CA GLU A 160 -38.16 -35.30 34.87
C GLU A 160 -37.77 -35.24 33.38
N LYS A 161 -36.48 -35.15 33.03
CA LYS A 161 -36.04 -35.08 31.63
C LYS A 161 -34.65 -35.72 31.45
N ILE A 162 -34.47 -36.44 30.34
CA ILE A 162 -33.19 -37.01 29.90
C ILE A 162 -32.14 -35.88 29.81
N ILE A 163 -31.28 -35.74 30.83
CA ILE A 163 -30.14 -34.82 30.86
C ILE A 163 -28.93 -35.61 31.39
N THR A 164 -27.83 -35.62 30.64
CA THR A 164 -26.71 -36.57 30.83
C THR A 164 -25.50 -36.01 31.63
N SER A 165 -25.49 -34.75 32.06
CA SER A 165 -24.37 -34.19 32.85
C SER A 165 -24.81 -33.26 33.98
N ASN A 166 -24.30 -33.52 35.21
CA ASN A 166 -24.53 -32.68 36.39
C ASN A 166 -24.13 -31.21 36.16
N LEU A 167 -23.10 -30.98 35.35
CA LEU A 167 -22.59 -29.65 35.05
C LEU A 167 -23.52 -28.86 34.11
N LEU A 168 -24.19 -29.57 33.18
CA LEU A 168 -25.21 -28.95 32.32
C LEU A 168 -26.49 -28.64 33.10
N ILE A 169 -26.87 -29.49 34.06
CA ILE A 169 -27.98 -29.22 34.98
C ILE A 169 -27.68 -27.98 35.82
N LEU A 170 -26.47 -27.89 36.38
CA LEU A 170 -26.03 -26.72 37.13
C LEU A 170 -26.08 -25.44 36.28
N PHE A 171 -25.61 -25.51 35.03
CA PHE A 171 -25.66 -24.37 34.13
C PHE A 171 -27.09 -23.91 33.83
N LYS A 172 -28.03 -24.83 33.61
CA LYS A 172 -29.45 -24.50 33.44
C LYS A 172 -30.04 -23.81 34.66
N ILE A 173 -29.73 -24.32 35.86
CA ILE A 173 -30.18 -23.71 37.11
C ILE A 173 -29.67 -22.26 37.23
N PHE A 174 -28.42 -22.01 36.85
CA PHE A 174 -27.87 -20.65 36.83
C PHE A 174 -28.64 -19.73 35.88
N LEU A 175 -28.97 -20.21 34.68
CA LEU A 175 -29.75 -19.43 33.71
C LEU A 175 -31.20 -19.18 34.17
N GLU A 176 -31.83 -20.15 34.82
CA GLU A 176 -33.22 -20.03 35.32
C GLU A 176 -33.32 -19.05 36.50
N LEU A 177 -32.30 -19.01 37.36
CA LEU A 177 -32.22 -18.13 38.53
C LEU A 177 -31.61 -16.75 38.23
N ASP A 178 -31.40 -16.41 36.95
CA ASP A 178 -30.75 -15.16 36.51
C ASP A 178 -29.33 -14.94 37.04
N PHE A 179 -28.61 -16.02 37.33
CA PHE A 179 -27.25 -15.96 37.83
C PHE A 179 -26.25 -15.76 36.70
N ILE A 180 -25.39 -14.76 36.90
CA ILE A 180 -24.36 -14.38 35.94
C ILE A 180 -23.01 -14.43 36.63
N ILE A 181 -22.10 -15.20 36.03
CA ILE A 181 -20.73 -15.30 36.50
C ILE A 181 -19.99 -14.01 36.15
N LYS A 182 -19.30 -13.45 37.14
CA LYS A 182 -18.45 -12.27 36.96
C LYS A 182 -17.22 -12.61 36.08
N THR A 183 -17.30 -12.36 34.78
CA THR A 183 -16.26 -12.60 33.77
C THR A 183 -16.22 -11.46 32.74
N GLU A 184 -15.23 -11.44 31.84
CA GLU A 184 -15.23 -10.52 30.69
C GLU A 184 -16.43 -10.71 29.73
N PHE A 185 -17.14 -11.85 29.82
CA PHE A 185 -18.30 -12.19 28.99
C PHE A 185 -19.65 -11.89 29.66
N GLU A 186 -19.69 -11.06 30.72
CA GLU A 186 -20.92 -10.74 31.46
C GLU A 186 -22.10 -10.33 30.58
N LYS A 187 -21.90 -9.45 29.60
CA LYS A 187 -22.96 -9.01 28.66
C LYS A 187 -23.48 -10.15 27.79
N GLU A 188 -22.61 -11.10 27.43
CA GLU A 188 -23.02 -12.28 26.66
C GLU A 188 -23.85 -13.24 27.52
N PHE A 189 -23.53 -13.39 28.81
CA PHE A 189 -24.35 -14.16 29.74
C PHE A 189 -25.70 -13.48 30.00
N GLU A 190 -25.75 -12.15 30.13
CA GLU A 190 -27.01 -11.39 30.24
C GLU A 190 -27.92 -11.66 29.02
N ASP A 191 -27.35 -11.59 27.83
CA ASP A 191 -28.04 -11.90 26.57
C ASP A 191 -28.48 -13.37 26.51
N LEU A 192 -27.64 -14.32 26.92
CA LEU A 192 -28.00 -15.74 26.95
C LEU A 192 -29.14 -16.03 27.93
N VAL A 193 -29.15 -15.44 29.12
CA VAL A 193 -30.23 -15.61 30.11
C VAL A 193 -31.55 -15.10 29.52
N ALA A 194 -31.54 -13.91 28.91
CA ALA A 194 -32.71 -13.34 28.26
C ALA A 194 -33.23 -14.24 27.13
N GLN A 195 -32.35 -14.72 26.26
CA GLN A 195 -32.71 -15.64 25.18
C GLN A 195 -33.19 -17.00 25.69
N TYR A 196 -32.53 -17.57 26.70
CA TYR A 196 -32.92 -18.83 27.29
C TYR A 196 -34.34 -18.75 27.84
N LYS A 197 -34.68 -17.72 28.62
CA LYS A 197 -36.04 -17.50 29.13
C LYS A 197 -37.07 -17.32 28.01
N LYS A 198 -36.69 -16.57 26.97
CA LYS A 198 -37.53 -16.35 25.79
C LYS A 198 -37.88 -17.66 25.08
N TYR A 199 -36.91 -18.55 24.94
CA TYR A 199 -37.03 -19.78 24.14
C TYR A 199 -37.33 -21.04 24.95
N TYR A 200 -37.14 -21.02 26.27
CA TYR A 200 -37.30 -22.18 27.16
C TYR A 200 -38.65 -22.89 26.98
N LYS A 201 -39.73 -22.12 26.78
CA LYS A 201 -41.08 -22.66 26.55
C LYS A 201 -41.22 -23.51 25.29
N TYR A 202 -40.30 -23.40 24.34
CA TYR A 202 -40.25 -24.17 23.09
C TYR A 202 -39.23 -25.31 23.11
N LEU A 203 -38.52 -25.51 24.23
CA LEU A 203 -37.52 -26.55 24.38
C LEU A 203 -38.16 -27.83 24.93
N SER A 204 -37.95 -28.95 24.22
CA SER A 204 -38.24 -30.28 24.75
C SER A 204 -37.11 -30.75 25.66
N ALA A 205 -35.86 -30.65 25.19
CA ALA A 205 -34.66 -31.04 25.94
C ALA A 205 -33.41 -30.28 25.44
N ILE A 206 -32.36 -30.25 26.27
CA ILE A 206 -31.01 -29.81 25.90
C ILE A 206 -30.03 -30.83 26.46
N ASN A 207 -29.24 -31.43 25.57
CA ASN A 207 -28.31 -32.51 25.84
C ASN A 207 -26.90 -32.09 25.45
N TYR A 208 -25.91 -32.73 26.07
CA TYR A 208 -24.52 -32.66 25.62
C TYR A 208 -24.16 -33.99 24.95
N ASP A 209 -23.78 -33.93 23.68
CA ASP A 209 -23.29 -35.07 22.93
C ASP A 209 -21.78 -35.21 23.18
N SER A 210 -21.39 -36.26 23.90
CA SER A 210 -19.99 -36.53 24.23
C SER A 210 -19.16 -37.02 23.05
N LYS A 211 -19.78 -37.58 22.00
CA LYS A 211 -19.06 -38.05 20.81
C LYS A 211 -18.67 -36.89 19.90
N GLU A 212 -19.57 -35.92 19.75
CA GLU A 212 -19.35 -34.75 18.90
C GLU A 212 -18.94 -33.48 19.67
N ASN A 213 -18.78 -33.58 21.00
CA ASN A 213 -18.41 -32.47 21.89
C ASN A 213 -19.26 -31.20 21.65
N LYS A 214 -20.58 -31.38 21.51
CA LYS A 214 -21.52 -30.31 21.16
C LYS A 214 -22.80 -30.35 21.98
N ILE A 215 -23.39 -29.18 22.21
CA ILE A 215 -24.73 -29.07 22.78
C ILE A 215 -25.76 -29.36 21.69
N VAL A 216 -26.74 -30.20 22.00
CA VAL A 216 -27.87 -30.56 21.13
C VAL A 216 -29.15 -30.07 21.79
N ILE A 217 -29.85 -29.16 21.12
CA ILE A 217 -31.14 -28.62 21.57
C ILE A 217 -32.26 -29.33 20.81
N ILE A 218 -33.17 -29.95 21.55
CA ILE A 218 -34.36 -30.62 21.01
C ILE A 218 -35.56 -29.70 21.24
N TRP A 219 -36.18 -29.29 20.15
CA TRP A 219 -37.31 -28.36 20.16
C TRP A 219 -38.66 -29.09 20.24
N ASN A 220 -39.64 -28.45 20.88
CA ASN A 220 -41.03 -28.89 20.86
C ASN A 220 -41.67 -28.43 19.53
N LYS A 221 -41.57 -29.28 18.51
CA LYS A 221 -42.06 -28.98 17.16
C LYS A 221 -43.56 -28.69 17.13
N GLU A 222 -44.37 -29.37 17.93
CA GLU A 222 -45.83 -29.17 17.97
C GLU A 222 -46.20 -27.79 18.52
N LYS A 223 -45.53 -27.36 19.60
CA LYS A 223 -45.75 -26.03 20.17
C LYS A 223 -45.22 -24.91 19.29
N LEU A 224 -44.07 -25.11 18.65
CA LEU A 224 -43.55 -24.17 17.65
C LEU A 224 -44.47 -24.05 16.44
N ALA A 225 -45.04 -25.15 15.97
CA ALA A 225 -46.01 -25.15 14.88
C ALA A 225 -47.29 -24.34 15.21
N LYS A 226 -47.72 -24.34 16.47
CA LYS A 226 -48.87 -23.54 16.93
C LYS A 226 -48.55 -22.04 17.03
N ASP A 227 -47.31 -21.69 17.37
CA ASP A 227 -46.86 -20.30 17.58
C ASP A 227 -46.08 -19.70 16.38
N LEU A 228 -46.40 -20.12 15.14
CA LEU A 228 -45.68 -19.71 13.92
C LEU A 228 -45.65 -18.20 13.65
N GLU A 229 -46.69 -17.46 14.05
CA GLU A 229 -46.72 -16.00 13.92
C GLU A 229 -45.75 -15.31 14.86
N VAL A 230 -45.60 -15.83 16.09
CA VAL A 230 -44.61 -15.33 17.05
C VAL A 230 -43.22 -15.61 16.51
N ILE A 231 -42.98 -16.81 15.98
CA ILE A 231 -41.67 -17.23 15.45
C ILE A 231 -41.18 -16.37 14.29
N GLN A 232 -42.08 -15.88 13.43
CA GLN A 232 -41.71 -14.98 12.31
C GLN A 232 -41.06 -13.68 12.79
N ASN A 233 -41.32 -13.27 14.03
CA ASN A 233 -40.78 -12.07 14.66
C ASN A 233 -39.59 -12.38 15.57
N GLU A 234 -39.12 -13.62 15.56
CA GLU A 234 -38.03 -14.12 16.38
C GLU A 234 -36.83 -14.50 15.51
N ASN A 235 -35.63 -14.55 16.09
CA ASN A 235 -34.42 -14.94 15.37
C ASN A 235 -34.32 -16.47 15.21
N PHE A 236 -35.35 -17.11 14.67
CA PHE A 236 -35.35 -18.51 14.26
C PHE A 236 -35.16 -18.63 12.77
N LYS A 237 -34.57 -19.73 12.32
CA LYS A 237 -34.70 -20.23 10.96
C LYS A 237 -35.40 -21.59 11.01
N ILE A 238 -36.66 -21.63 10.58
CA ILE A 238 -37.46 -22.86 10.53
C ILE A 238 -37.67 -23.25 9.08
N GLU A 239 -37.30 -24.47 8.73
CA GLU A 239 -37.61 -25.08 7.44
C GLU A 239 -38.77 -26.07 7.62
N ILE A 240 -39.85 -25.83 6.89
CA ILE A 240 -41.08 -26.62 6.96
C ILE A 240 -41.30 -27.28 5.59
N PRO A 241 -41.17 -28.60 5.48
CA PRO A 241 -41.54 -29.32 4.27
C PRO A 241 -43.06 -29.29 4.06
N TYR A 242 -43.48 -29.35 2.80
CA TYR A 242 -44.88 -29.46 2.41
C TYR A 242 -45.15 -30.81 1.76
N ASN A 243 -46.29 -31.40 2.09
CA ASN A 243 -46.88 -32.45 1.27
C ASN A 243 -47.39 -31.86 -0.05
N ALA A 244 -47.65 -32.73 -1.03
CA ALA A 244 -48.14 -32.32 -2.36
C ALA A 244 -49.32 -31.34 -2.26
N ASN A 245 -49.19 -30.18 -2.90
CA ASN A 245 -50.15 -29.08 -2.84
C ASN A 245 -50.31 -28.40 -4.19
N LYS A 246 -51.41 -27.64 -4.35
CA LYS A 246 -51.79 -27.01 -5.63
C LYS A 246 -50.81 -25.93 -6.12
N LEU A 247 -49.91 -25.42 -5.27
CA LEU A 247 -48.91 -24.41 -5.65
C LEU A 247 -47.54 -25.02 -5.99
N GLY A 248 -47.34 -26.33 -5.80
CA GLY A 248 -46.07 -27.00 -6.06
C GLY A 248 -44.93 -26.59 -5.11
N VAL A 249 -45.26 -26.03 -3.94
CA VAL A 249 -44.27 -25.70 -2.90
C VAL A 249 -43.78 -26.99 -2.25
N GLU A 250 -42.48 -27.21 -2.21
CA GLU A 250 -41.87 -28.39 -1.55
C GLU A 250 -41.47 -28.09 -0.10
N ARG A 251 -41.00 -26.87 0.15
CA ARG A 251 -40.62 -26.41 1.48
C ARG A 251 -40.70 -24.91 1.58
N GLU A 252 -40.92 -24.40 2.79
CA GLU A 252 -40.70 -23.00 3.12
C GLU A 252 -39.61 -22.87 4.19
N ILE A 253 -38.91 -21.74 4.17
CA ILE A 253 -38.01 -21.32 5.22
C ILE A 253 -38.54 -20.03 5.81
N ILE A 254 -38.83 -20.04 7.11
CA ILE A 254 -39.28 -18.88 7.88
C ILE A 254 -38.07 -18.35 8.66
N SER A 255 -37.81 -17.05 8.55
CA SER A 255 -36.79 -16.33 9.30
C SER A 255 -37.33 -14.97 9.77
N LEU A 256 -36.55 -14.24 10.58
CA LEU A 256 -36.96 -12.92 11.10
C LEU A 256 -37.49 -12.01 9.99
N ASN A 257 -38.77 -11.64 10.08
CA ASN A 257 -39.51 -10.82 9.13
C ASN A 257 -39.44 -11.30 7.66
N LYS A 258 -39.20 -12.59 7.42
CA LYS A 258 -38.98 -13.12 6.08
C LYS A 258 -39.48 -14.56 5.92
N LYS A 259 -40.07 -14.85 4.76
CA LYS A 259 -40.39 -16.21 4.31
C LYS A 259 -39.73 -16.49 2.98
N MET A 260 -39.30 -17.72 2.75
CA MET A 260 -38.74 -18.17 1.47
C MET A 260 -39.44 -19.46 1.07
N TYR A 261 -40.12 -19.46 -0.07
CA TYR A 261 -40.74 -20.67 -0.62
C TYR A 261 -39.83 -21.29 -1.68
N TYR A 262 -39.73 -22.61 -1.69
CA TYR A 262 -39.05 -23.39 -2.72
C TYR A 262 -40.08 -24.26 -3.43
N PHE A 263 -40.07 -24.21 -4.75
CA PHE A 263 -41.02 -24.92 -5.60
C PHE A 263 -40.35 -26.10 -6.30
N GLY A 264 -41.11 -27.16 -6.57
CA GLY A 264 -40.58 -28.38 -7.19
C GLY A 264 -40.13 -28.23 -8.65
N ASN A 265 -40.44 -27.10 -9.29
CA ASN A 265 -39.93 -26.73 -10.60
C ASN A 265 -38.57 -26.00 -10.57
N GLY A 266 -37.98 -25.81 -9.38
CA GLY A 266 -36.71 -25.11 -9.19
C GLY A 266 -36.83 -23.59 -8.95
N ASP A 267 -38.05 -23.03 -9.02
CA ASP A 267 -38.29 -21.63 -8.67
C ASP A 267 -38.17 -21.42 -7.14
N ARG A 268 -37.98 -20.17 -6.72
CA ARG A 268 -38.05 -19.77 -5.30
C ARG A 268 -38.65 -18.38 -5.15
N GLU A 269 -39.32 -18.11 -4.03
CA GLU A 269 -39.92 -16.79 -3.76
C GLU A 269 -39.56 -16.30 -2.36
N GLU A 270 -38.96 -15.11 -2.28
CA GLU A 270 -38.66 -14.39 -1.05
C GLU A 270 -39.79 -13.44 -0.71
N LEU A 271 -40.38 -13.55 0.48
CA LEU A 271 -41.28 -12.56 1.05
C LEU A 271 -40.61 -11.85 2.24
N ILE A 272 -40.57 -10.52 2.19
CA ILE A 272 -40.14 -9.65 3.28
C ILE A 272 -41.39 -9.03 3.92
N LEU A 273 -41.57 -9.27 5.21
CA LEU A 273 -42.76 -8.88 5.97
C LEU A 273 -42.48 -7.58 6.73
N GLY A 274 -43.13 -6.48 6.33
CA GLY A 274 -43.16 -5.21 7.07
C GLY A 274 -44.43 -5.09 7.91
N LYS A 275 -44.50 -4.07 8.79
CA LYS A 275 -45.67 -3.85 9.69
C LYS A 275 -47.02 -3.82 8.94
N ASN A 276 -47.07 -3.15 7.79
CA ASN A 276 -48.30 -2.96 6.99
C ASN A 276 -48.13 -3.36 5.52
N TYR A 277 -46.99 -3.95 5.13
CA TYR A 277 -46.70 -4.29 3.74
C TYR A 277 -45.90 -5.60 3.63
N ILE A 278 -45.94 -6.23 2.47
CA ILE A 278 -45.14 -7.41 2.13
C ILE A 278 -44.44 -7.15 0.80
N ASP A 279 -43.12 -7.24 0.77
CA ASP A 279 -42.35 -7.19 -0.48
C ASP A 279 -42.03 -8.62 -0.92
N SER A 280 -42.45 -9.00 -2.13
CA SER A 280 -42.09 -10.29 -2.74
C SER A 280 -40.99 -10.12 -3.78
N LYS A 281 -40.04 -11.06 -3.81
CA LYS A 281 -39.12 -11.30 -4.92
C LYS A 281 -39.23 -12.74 -5.36
N TYR A 282 -39.81 -12.98 -6.53
CA TYR A 282 -39.84 -14.28 -7.18
C TYR A 282 -38.56 -14.48 -7.99
N TYR A 283 -37.93 -15.64 -7.88
CA TYR A 283 -36.78 -16.05 -8.67
C TYR A 283 -37.20 -17.23 -9.51
N PHE A 284 -37.22 -17.04 -10.81
CA PHE A 284 -37.47 -18.11 -11.76
C PHE A 284 -36.20 -18.93 -11.94
N TYR A 285 -36.34 -20.24 -12.14
CA TYR A 285 -35.26 -21.16 -12.47
C TYR A 285 -34.50 -20.73 -13.74
N ASN A 286 -35.17 -20.01 -14.65
CA ASN A 286 -34.57 -19.45 -15.87
C ASN A 286 -33.73 -18.18 -15.67
N GLY A 287 -33.54 -17.71 -14.42
CA GLY A 287 -32.69 -16.56 -14.08
C GLY A 287 -33.40 -15.20 -14.08
N ASN A 288 -34.69 -15.16 -14.42
CA ASN A 288 -35.50 -13.96 -14.25
C ASN A 288 -35.86 -13.75 -12.76
N ILE A 289 -36.02 -12.50 -12.37
CA ILE A 289 -36.44 -12.09 -11.03
C ILE A 289 -37.65 -11.17 -11.16
N GLU A 290 -38.67 -11.40 -10.37
CA GLU A 290 -39.89 -10.60 -10.34
C GLU A 290 -40.03 -9.92 -8.98
N LYS A 291 -40.20 -8.60 -8.94
CA LYS A 291 -40.42 -7.86 -7.68
C LYS A 291 -41.84 -7.33 -7.57
N ARG A 292 -42.48 -7.53 -6.42
CA ARG A 292 -43.85 -7.12 -6.11
C ARG A 292 -43.91 -6.49 -4.72
N ARG A 293 -44.81 -5.52 -4.51
CA ARG A 293 -45.10 -4.94 -3.19
C ARG A 293 -46.59 -5.06 -2.90
N TYR A 294 -46.95 -5.48 -1.70
CA TYR A 294 -48.32 -5.62 -1.25
C TYR A 294 -48.55 -4.75 -0.02
N ILE A 295 -49.65 -4.00 0.03
CA ILE A 295 -50.11 -3.27 1.21
C ILE A 295 -51.47 -3.85 1.60
N ASN A 296 -51.63 -4.27 2.86
CA ASN A 296 -52.85 -4.92 3.36
C ASN A 296 -53.35 -6.09 2.48
N GLY A 297 -52.43 -6.86 1.90
CA GLY A 297 -52.74 -7.99 1.03
C GLY A 297 -53.06 -7.63 -0.44
N VAL A 298 -53.06 -6.34 -0.79
CA VAL A 298 -53.34 -5.84 -2.15
C VAL A 298 -52.04 -5.46 -2.85
N LEU A 299 -51.81 -5.98 -4.06
CA LEU A 299 -50.66 -5.65 -4.89
C LEU A 299 -50.67 -4.15 -5.23
N GLN A 300 -49.54 -3.48 -4.99
CA GLN A 300 -49.33 -2.07 -5.30
C GLN A 300 -48.50 -1.94 -6.57
N GLY A 301 -49.09 -1.33 -7.60
CA GLY A 301 -48.43 -1.06 -8.88
C GLY A 301 -48.21 -2.30 -9.75
N GLU A 302 -47.49 -2.09 -10.85
CA GLU A 302 -47.08 -3.14 -11.78
C GLU A 302 -45.84 -3.89 -11.27
N THR A 303 -45.68 -5.11 -11.76
CA THR A 303 -44.61 -6.00 -11.35
C THR A 303 -43.34 -5.78 -12.18
N ILE A 304 -42.17 -5.72 -11.55
CA ILE A 304 -40.90 -5.43 -12.24
C ILE A 304 -40.10 -6.73 -12.44
N LEU A 305 -39.90 -7.13 -13.70
CA LEU A 305 -39.00 -8.23 -14.07
C LEU A 305 -37.56 -7.71 -14.25
N LYS A 306 -36.57 -8.30 -13.56
CA LYS A 306 -35.12 -8.03 -13.72
C LYS A 306 -34.36 -9.33 -13.90
N LYS A 307 -33.31 -9.33 -14.73
CA LYS A 307 -32.41 -10.48 -14.93
C LYS A 307 -31.30 -10.47 -13.89
N ASP A 308 -30.85 -11.63 -13.40
CA ASP A 308 -29.61 -11.72 -12.61
C ASP A 308 -28.41 -11.44 -13.53
N THR A 309 -27.66 -10.37 -13.24
CA THR A 309 -26.56 -9.88 -14.08
C THR A 309 -25.19 -10.05 -13.42
N THR A 310 -25.06 -10.88 -12.38
CA THR A 310 -23.82 -11.00 -11.59
C THR A 310 -22.61 -11.41 -12.45
N LYS A 311 -22.75 -12.41 -13.33
CA LYS A 311 -21.67 -12.80 -14.26
C LYS A 311 -21.36 -11.74 -15.31
N LEU A 312 -22.40 -11.10 -15.84
CA LEU A 312 -22.22 -9.99 -16.78
C LEU A 312 -21.41 -8.87 -16.13
N LYS A 313 -21.71 -8.53 -14.87
CA LYS A 313 -20.97 -7.52 -14.13
C LYS A 313 -19.48 -7.89 -14.00
N TYR A 314 -19.18 -9.13 -13.59
CA TYR A 314 -17.80 -9.61 -13.43
C TYR A 314 -16.94 -9.37 -14.69
N TYR A 315 -17.42 -9.78 -15.87
CA TYR A 315 -16.65 -9.59 -17.12
C TYR A 315 -16.47 -8.12 -17.47
N LEU A 316 -17.50 -7.29 -17.26
CA LEU A 316 -17.37 -5.85 -17.55
C LEU A 316 -16.50 -5.11 -16.53
N SER A 317 -16.37 -5.60 -15.30
CA SER A 317 -15.63 -4.95 -14.20
C SER A 317 -14.25 -5.55 -13.90
N ILE A 318 -13.77 -6.52 -14.66
CA ILE A 318 -12.54 -7.26 -14.32
C ILE A 318 -11.31 -6.33 -14.14
N ASP A 319 -11.07 -5.42 -15.08
CA ASP A 319 -9.95 -4.46 -14.97
C ASP A 319 -10.32 -3.24 -14.11
N LYS A 320 -11.61 -2.99 -13.85
CA LYS A 320 -12.03 -2.05 -12.80
C LYS A 320 -11.59 -2.54 -11.42
N GLU A 321 -11.73 -3.84 -11.14
CA GLU A 321 -11.30 -4.43 -9.87
C GLU A 321 -9.76 -4.56 -9.78
N ARG A 322 -9.11 -4.96 -10.89
CA ARG A 322 -7.66 -5.19 -10.91
C ARG A 322 -6.84 -3.90 -10.86
N ILE A 323 -7.22 -2.91 -11.65
CA ILE A 323 -6.42 -1.70 -11.89
C ILE A 323 -7.26 -0.39 -11.89
N ASN A 324 -8.53 -0.43 -11.47
CA ASN A 324 -9.39 0.74 -11.32
C ASN A 324 -9.73 1.53 -12.59
N ILE A 325 -9.59 0.96 -13.79
CA ILE A 325 -10.06 1.61 -15.03
C ILE A 325 -11.57 1.50 -15.21
N ASP A 326 -12.16 2.27 -16.12
CA ASP A 326 -13.61 2.21 -16.39
C ASP A 326 -14.09 0.81 -16.78
N GLU A 327 -15.31 0.45 -16.36
CA GLU A 327 -15.98 -0.77 -16.81
C GLU A 327 -16.03 -0.83 -18.34
N TYR A 328 -15.86 -2.03 -18.89
CA TYR A 328 -16.00 -2.26 -20.32
C TYR A 328 -17.47 -2.08 -20.74
N GLN A 329 -17.68 -1.57 -21.95
CA GLN A 329 -19.01 -1.53 -22.52
C GLN A 329 -19.47 -2.94 -22.90
N GLN A 330 -20.76 -3.22 -22.77
CA GLN A 330 -21.35 -4.54 -23.09
C GLN A 330 -20.98 -5.06 -24.50
N ASN A 331 -20.73 -4.16 -25.46
CA ASN A 331 -20.32 -4.51 -26.81
C ASN A 331 -19.04 -5.36 -26.86
N ILE A 332 -18.16 -5.30 -25.86
CA ILE A 332 -16.98 -6.16 -25.78
C ILE A 332 -17.35 -7.66 -25.79
N LEU A 333 -18.51 -8.01 -25.22
CA LEU A 333 -19.01 -9.39 -25.23
C LEU A 333 -19.87 -9.70 -26.45
N LEU A 334 -20.42 -8.68 -27.12
CA LEU A 334 -21.46 -8.86 -28.16
C LEU A 334 -20.94 -8.72 -29.59
N ASP A 335 -19.80 -8.07 -29.79
CA ASP A 335 -19.20 -7.88 -31.11
C ASP A 335 -18.24 -9.05 -31.43
N PRO A 336 -18.45 -9.77 -32.55
CA PRO A 336 -17.61 -10.89 -32.95
C PRO A 336 -16.17 -10.49 -33.31
N ASN A 337 -15.90 -9.23 -33.63
CA ASN A 337 -14.56 -8.74 -33.99
C ASN A 337 -13.75 -8.29 -32.76
N ILE A 338 -14.44 -7.92 -31.67
CA ILE A 338 -13.81 -7.44 -30.43
C ILE A 338 -13.65 -8.61 -29.47
N GLY A 339 -14.76 -9.17 -28.98
CA GLY A 339 -14.79 -10.24 -27.97
C GLY A 339 -14.05 -9.92 -26.66
N HIS A 340 -14.12 -10.84 -25.68
CA HIS A 340 -13.48 -10.67 -24.36
C HIS A 340 -12.39 -11.72 -24.13
N TRP A 341 -11.21 -11.31 -23.65
CA TRP A 341 -10.05 -12.19 -23.41
C TRP A 341 -10.35 -13.26 -22.36
N ASP A 342 -10.83 -12.85 -21.18
CA ASP A 342 -11.05 -13.75 -20.05
C ASP A 342 -12.35 -14.57 -20.11
N LEU A 343 -13.15 -14.47 -21.18
CA LEU A 343 -14.44 -15.17 -21.26
C LEU A 343 -14.23 -16.69 -21.23
N LYS A 344 -14.82 -17.36 -20.24
CA LYS A 344 -14.79 -18.81 -20.10
C LYS A 344 -15.90 -19.47 -20.88
N ASN A 345 -15.60 -20.60 -21.51
CA ASN A 345 -16.58 -21.37 -22.31
C ASN A 345 -17.81 -21.79 -21.49
N GLU A 346 -17.63 -22.10 -20.21
CA GLU A 346 -18.70 -22.47 -19.28
C GLU A 346 -19.72 -21.34 -19.02
N ASP A 347 -19.33 -20.08 -19.20
CA ASP A 347 -20.18 -18.91 -18.94
C ASP A 347 -20.92 -18.40 -20.17
N VAL A 348 -20.57 -18.88 -21.37
CA VAL A 348 -21.12 -18.42 -22.66
C VAL A 348 -22.63 -18.58 -22.73
N GLU A 349 -23.15 -19.76 -22.36
CA GLU A 349 -24.59 -20.04 -22.45
C GLU A 349 -25.41 -19.21 -21.47
N GLU A 350 -24.88 -18.97 -20.26
CA GLU A 350 -25.54 -18.12 -19.27
C GLU A 350 -25.55 -16.66 -19.71
N LEU A 351 -24.42 -16.13 -20.18
CA LEU A 351 -24.34 -14.76 -20.67
C LEU A 351 -25.16 -14.55 -21.93
N LYS A 352 -25.22 -15.53 -22.83
CA LYS A 352 -26.10 -15.51 -24.00
C LYS A 352 -27.56 -15.46 -23.59
N LYS A 353 -27.96 -16.24 -22.58
CA LYS A 353 -29.29 -16.14 -21.97
C LYS A 353 -29.50 -14.76 -21.37
N ILE A 354 -28.55 -14.20 -20.62
CA ILE A 354 -28.63 -12.86 -19.98
C ILE A 354 -28.79 -11.74 -21.00
N LEU A 355 -27.98 -11.72 -22.05
CA LEU A 355 -27.95 -10.64 -23.04
C LEU A 355 -28.96 -10.82 -24.17
N GLY A 356 -29.53 -12.03 -24.33
CA GLY A 356 -30.43 -12.36 -25.45
C GLY A 356 -29.74 -12.35 -26.81
N LYS A 357 -28.41 -12.40 -26.82
CA LYS A 357 -27.53 -12.35 -28.01
C LYS A 357 -26.36 -13.29 -27.79
N ASN A 358 -25.73 -13.76 -28.86
CA ASN A 358 -24.48 -14.51 -28.74
C ASN A 358 -23.42 -13.66 -28.03
N VAL A 359 -22.55 -14.32 -27.28
CA VAL A 359 -21.36 -13.69 -26.69
C VAL A 359 -20.10 -14.29 -27.28
N TYR A 360 -19.05 -13.47 -27.41
CA TYR A 360 -17.84 -13.81 -28.15
C TYR A 360 -16.60 -13.74 -27.25
N LYS A 361 -15.84 -14.84 -27.23
CA LYS A 361 -14.49 -14.89 -26.64
C LYS A 361 -13.50 -14.36 -27.67
N ARG A 362 -12.47 -13.66 -27.21
CA ARG A 362 -11.37 -13.19 -28.06
C ARG A 362 -10.06 -13.84 -27.66
N GLU A 363 -9.37 -14.42 -28.62
CA GLU A 363 -7.98 -14.86 -28.46
C GLU A 363 -7.07 -13.63 -28.38
N PRO A 364 -6.32 -13.43 -27.29
CA PRO A 364 -5.51 -12.22 -27.14
C PRO A 364 -4.44 -12.04 -28.23
N GLN A 365 -3.97 -13.13 -28.85
CA GLN A 365 -2.95 -13.11 -29.92
C GLN A 365 -3.34 -12.20 -31.07
N LYS A 366 -4.63 -12.11 -31.43
CA LYS A 366 -5.05 -11.24 -32.54
C LYS A 366 -5.29 -9.79 -32.14
N ASP A 367 -5.01 -9.41 -30.89
CA ASP A 367 -5.00 -8.00 -30.43
C ASP A 367 -3.57 -7.49 -30.17
N VAL A 368 -2.55 -8.23 -30.63
CA VAL A 368 -1.16 -7.78 -30.59
C VAL A 368 -0.93 -6.69 -31.65
N ASN A 369 -0.44 -5.53 -31.20
CA ASN A 369 0.01 -4.43 -32.05
C ASN A 369 1.37 -4.79 -32.66
N GLN A 370 1.36 -5.32 -33.88
CA GLN A 370 2.55 -5.87 -34.56
C GLN A 370 3.61 -4.80 -34.85
N GLY A 371 3.18 -3.58 -35.21
CA GLY A 371 4.05 -2.42 -35.42
C GLY A 371 4.24 -1.57 -34.16
N GLY A 372 3.60 -1.94 -33.05
CA GLY A 372 3.53 -1.13 -31.83
C GLY A 372 4.81 -1.17 -31.01
N ILE A 373 5.32 0.01 -30.65
CA ILE A 373 6.48 0.18 -29.75
C ILE A 373 6.10 1.20 -28.69
N VAL A 374 6.47 0.92 -27.43
CA VAL A 374 6.15 1.77 -26.28
C VAL A 374 7.43 2.37 -25.71
N GLY A 375 7.47 3.69 -25.58
CA GLY A 375 8.51 4.44 -24.88
C GLY A 375 8.03 4.79 -23.48
N ILE A 376 8.80 4.41 -22.46
CA ILE A 376 8.50 4.67 -21.05
C ILE A 376 9.61 5.54 -20.47
N ASP A 377 9.25 6.76 -20.11
CA ASP A 377 10.08 7.61 -19.26
C ASP A 377 9.71 7.33 -17.80
N PHE A 378 10.53 6.52 -17.12
CA PHE A 378 10.39 6.20 -15.70
C PHE A 378 11.07 7.30 -14.87
N GLY A 379 10.44 8.46 -14.75
CA GLY A 379 10.99 9.61 -14.03
C GLY A 379 10.88 9.51 -12.50
N THR A 380 11.69 10.31 -11.78
CA THR A 380 11.72 10.33 -10.30
C THR A 380 10.39 10.76 -9.70
N LYS A 381 9.74 11.77 -10.30
CA LYS A 381 8.46 12.32 -9.82
C LYS A 381 7.27 11.69 -10.53
N SER A 382 7.41 11.50 -11.84
CA SER A 382 6.33 11.02 -12.69
C SER A 382 6.86 10.11 -13.79
N THR A 383 6.01 9.19 -14.20
CA THR A 383 6.19 8.27 -15.31
C THR A 383 5.32 8.73 -16.48
N VAL A 384 5.92 8.81 -17.66
CA VAL A 384 5.25 9.14 -18.93
C VAL A 384 5.36 7.96 -19.87
N VAL A 385 4.27 7.67 -20.59
CA VAL A 385 4.24 6.59 -21.58
C VAL A 385 3.77 7.16 -22.91
N VAL A 386 4.52 6.88 -23.97
CA VAL A 386 4.13 7.12 -25.36
C VAL A 386 4.18 5.81 -26.13
N TYR A 387 3.40 5.72 -27.20
CA TYR A 387 3.46 4.58 -28.08
C TYR A 387 3.38 5.01 -29.54
N GLN A 388 4.05 4.24 -30.39
CA GLN A 388 3.85 4.26 -31.82
C GLN A 388 2.71 3.29 -32.16
N ASN A 389 1.71 3.74 -32.91
CA ASN A 389 0.68 2.85 -33.44
C ASN A 389 1.10 2.20 -34.77
N ASP A 390 0.31 1.25 -35.28
CA ASP A 390 0.62 0.54 -36.53
C ASP A 390 0.69 1.45 -37.77
N ASN A 391 0.14 2.68 -37.69
CA ASN A 391 0.25 3.69 -38.75
C ASN A 391 1.50 4.57 -38.62
N GLY A 392 2.36 4.33 -37.64
CA GLY A 392 3.58 5.10 -37.39
C GLY A 392 3.39 6.38 -36.57
N ASN A 393 2.17 6.71 -36.13
CA ASN A 393 1.94 7.91 -35.33
C ASN A 393 2.37 7.68 -33.88
N VAL A 394 3.06 8.65 -33.29
CA VAL A 394 3.51 8.62 -31.88
C VAL A 394 2.56 9.44 -31.01
N ILE A 395 1.98 8.81 -29.99
CA ILE A 395 0.90 9.39 -29.18
C ILE A 395 1.15 9.07 -27.69
N PRO A 396 0.93 10.01 -26.75
CA PRO A 396 1.05 9.72 -25.33
C PRO A 396 -0.17 8.90 -24.85
N MET A 397 0.08 8.06 -23.85
CA MET A 397 -0.92 7.15 -23.30
C MET A 397 -1.35 7.62 -21.91
N ARG A 398 -2.67 7.68 -21.68
CA ARG A 398 -3.23 7.90 -20.34
C ARG A 398 -3.16 6.60 -19.54
N ILE A 399 -2.39 6.60 -18.46
CA ILE A 399 -2.27 5.47 -17.52
C ILE A 399 -2.71 5.89 -16.10
N GLY A 400 -2.61 5.01 -15.09
CA GLY A 400 -2.79 5.39 -13.68
C GLY A 400 -4.21 5.30 -13.11
N GLY A 401 -5.12 4.58 -13.75
CA GLY A 401 -6.39 4.15 -13.14
C GLY A 401 -7.45 5.24 -12.94
N ARG A 402 -7.28 6.41 -13.55
CA ARG A 402 -8.35 7.43 -13.62
C ARG A 402 -9.39 7.02 -14.68
N PRO A 403 -10.67 7.35 -14.49
CA PRO A 403 -11.69 7.21 -15.53
C PRO A 403 -11.22 7.87 -16.83
N LEU A 404 -11.33 7.15 -17.95
CA LEU A 404 -10.95 7.61 -19.29
C LEU A 404 -12.10 8.34 -19.99
N ASN A 405 -13.32 8.22 -19.46
CA ASN A 405 -14.54 8.83 -19.96
C ASN A 405 -14.73 10.32 -19.61
N LYS A 406 -13.72 10.97 -19.03
CA LYS A 406 -13.68 12.42 -18.81
C LYS A 406 -12.90 13.14 -19.92
N GLU A 407 -13.05 14.46 -19.97
CA GLU A 407 -12.20 15.34 -20.78
C GLU A 407 -10.71 15.14 -20.41
N VAL A 408 -9.87 15.16 -21.45
CA VAL A 408 -8.42 14.93 -21.31
C VAL A 408 -7.77 16.13 -20.65
N ASP A 409 -7.08 15.90 -19.53
CA ASP A 409 -6.21 16.89 -18.89
C ASP A 409 -4.74 16.57 -19.20
N ALA A 410 -3.88 17.58 -19.36
CA ALA A 410 -2.43 17.40 -19.51
C ALA A 410 -1.82 16.54 -18.38
N LYS A 411 -2.38 16.63 -17.16
CA LYS A 411 -1.98 15.81 -15.99
C LYS A 411 -2.32 14.33 -16.14
N ASP A 412 -3.16 13.92 -17.09
CA ASP A 412 -3.49 12.50 -17.30
C ASP A 412 -2.37 11.75 -18.06
N TYR A 413 -1.47 12.47 -18.72
CA TYR A 413 -0.29 11.92 -19.41
C TYR A 413 0.95 11.85 -18.51
N GLU A 414 0.84 12.31 -17.26
CA GLU A 414 1.92 12.36 -16.30
C GLU A 414 1.50 11.69 -15.00
N ASN A 415 2.05 10.50 -14.73
CA ASN A 415 1.58 9.68 -13.63
C ASN A 415 2.60 9.65 -12.50
N PRO A 416 2.26 10.05 -11.26
CA PRO A 416 3.20 10.03 -10.15
C PRO A 416 3.89 8.67 -10.00
N THR A 417 5.20 8.69 -9.78
CA THR A 417 6.01 7.47 -9.57
C THR A 417 5.88 7.01 -8.13
N VAL A 418 4.66 6.61 -7.74
CA VAL A 418 4.26 6.30 -6.36
C VAL A 418 3.52 4.96 -6.32
N ILE A 419 3.80 4.17 -5.28
CA ILE A 419 3.09 2.93 -4.97
C ILE A 419 2.65 2.92 -3.49
N GLU A 420 1.47 2.39 -3.21
CA GLU A 420 0.91 2.21 -1.87
C GLU A 420 0.54 0.75 -1.63
N PHE A 421 1.00 0.21 -0.51
CA PHE A 421 0.77 -1.16 -0.06
C PHE A 421 -0.31 -1.19 1.04
N LYS A 422 -1.50 -1.69 0.71
CA LYS A 422 -2.61 -1.78 1.66
C LYS A 422 -2.71 -3.15 2.32
N ALA A 423 -2.42 -4.22 1.58
CA ALA A 423 -2.41 -5.60 2.09
C ALA A 423 -1.42 -6.46 1.28
N ILE A 424 -0.15 -6.51 1.71
CA ILE A 424 0.93 -7.12 0.92
C ILE A 424 0.73 -8.62 0.75
N ASP A 425 0.51 -9.36 1.83
CA ASP A 425 0.43 -10.83 1.77
C ASP A 425 -0.76 -11.29 0.88
N LYS A 426 -1.87 -10.56 0.93
CA LYS A 426 -3.03 -10.82 0.06
C LYS A 426 -2.73 -10.50 -1.39
N PHE A 427 -2.13 -9.34 -1.67
CA PHE A 427 -1.75 -8.96 -3.01
C PHE A 427 -0.76 -9.96 -3.62
N LEU A 428 0.30 -10.34 -2.89
CA LEU A 428 1.31 -11.28 -3.37
C LEU A 428 0.71 -12.67 -3.63
N LYS A 429 -0.23 -13.10 -2.79
CA LYS A 429 -0.98 -14.33 -3.06
C LYS A 429 -1.68 -14.24 -4.41
N ASP A 430 -2.54 -13.23 -4.61
CA ASP A 430 -3.32 -13.05 -5.84
C ASP A 430 -2.39 -12.84 -7.07
N TYR A 431 -1.27 -12.13 -6.90
CA TYR A 431 -0.25 -11.90 -7.93
C TYR A 431 0.44 -13.21 -8.35
N ASN A 432 0.69 -14.11 -7.41
CA ASN A 432 1.36 -15.39 -7.66
C ASN A 432 0.42 -16.51 -8.11
N GLU A 433 -0.91 -16.32 -8.04
CA GLU A 433 -1.88 -17.33 -8.51
C GLU A 433 -1.79 -17.62 -10.01
N LYS A 434 -1.31 -16.68 -10.82
CA LYS A 434 -1.16 -16.84 -12.27
C LYS A 434 0.15 -16.26 -12.80
N THR A 435 0.64 -16.82 -13.89
CA THR A 435 1.79 -16.29 -14.65
C THR A 435 1.43 -15.03 -15.43
N GLY A 436 0.19 -14.91 -15.92
CA GLY A 436 -0.30 -13.75 -16.69
C GLY A 436 -1.67 -13.28 -16.26
N ARG A 437 -1.89 -11.95 -16.31
CA ARG A 437 -3.11 -11.25 -15.85
C ARG A 437 -3.68 -11.84 -14.55
N PRO A 438 -2.91 -11.84 -13.44
CA PRO A 438 -3.40 -12.34 -12.16
C PRO A 438 -4.62 -11.53 -11.66
N TYR A 439 -5.45 -12.15 -10.82
CA TYR A 439 -6.66 -11.55 -10.26
C TYR A 439 -6.38 -10.65 -9.05
N THR A 440 -5.29 -9.87 -9.14
CA THR A 440 -4.93 -8.86 -8.13
C THR A 440 -6.04 -7.85 -7.95
N LYS A 441 -6.11 -7.20 -6.79
CA LYS A 441 -7.07 -6.11 -6.56
C LYS A 441 -6.36 -4.80 -6.33
N TRP A 442 -6.85 -3.76 -6.99
CA TRP A 442 -6.40 -2.38 -6.79
C TRP A 442 -6.57 -1.89 -5.33
N GLU A 443 -7.49 -2.52 -4.59
CA GLU A 443 -7.68 -2.26 -3.16
C GLU A 443 -6.56 -2.78 -2.27
N ASP A 444 -5.72 -3.71 -2.75
CA ASP A 444 -4.62 -4.29 -1.98
C ASP A 444 -3.28 -3.59 -2.26
N VAL A 445 -3.04 -3.15 -3.50
CA VAL A 445 -1.95 -2.26 -3.92
C VAL A 445 -2.50 -1.24 -4.91
N THR A 446 -2.11 0.03 -4.78
CA THR A 446 -2.47 1.09 -5.74
C THR A 446 -1.25 1.90 -6.10
N VAL A 447 -1.29 2.54 -7.27
CA VAL A 447 -0.19 3.35 -7.80
C VAL A 447 -0.64 4.76 -8.19
N SER A 448 0.32 5.60 -8.52
CA SER A 448 0.12 6.90 -9.18
C SER A 448 -0.70 7.89 -8.35
N HIS A 449 -1.67 8.58 -8.97
CA HIS A 449 -2.38 9.69 -8.34
C HIS A 449 -3.14 9.29 -7.08
N THR A 450 -3.78 8.11 -7.06
CA THR A 450 -4.51 7.70 -5.85
C THR A 450 -3.57 7.41 -4.68
N ALA A 451 -2.43 6.77 -4.94
CA ALA A 451 -1.42 6.53 -3.92
C ALA A 451 -0.85 7.87 -3.37
N LEU A 452 -0.63 8.85 -4.26
CA LEU A 452 -0.17 10.18 -3.86
C LEU A 452 -1.24 10.95 -3.05
N SER A 453 -2.52 10.91 -3.43
CA SER A 453 -3.60 11.55 -2.66
C SER A 453 -3.73 10.95 -1.25
N ASN A 454 -3.65 9.62 -1.14
CA ASN A 454 -3.74 8.93 0.15
C ASN A 454 -2.62 9.31 1.12
N LEU A 455 -1.46 9.75 0.63
CA LEU A 455 -0.36 10.22 1.47
C LEU A 455 -0.72 11.43 2.33
N PHE A 456 -1.55 12.33 1.79
CA PHE A 456 -1.94 13.58 2.46
C PHE A 456 -3.26 13.47 3.22
N GLU A 457 -4.11 12.51 2.86
CA GLU A 457 -5.41 12.28 3.50
C GLU A 457 -5.36 11.29 4.68
N SER A 458 -4.30 10.48 4.77
CA SER A 458 -4.18 9.43 5.79
C SER A 458 -3.45 9.89 7.06
N ASN A 459 -3.65 9.14 8.15
CA ASN A 459 -2.94 9.39 9.41
C ASN A 459 -1.42 9.19 9.27
N SER A 460 -0.67 9.76 10.21
CA SER A 460 0.76 9.51 10.33
C SER A 460 1.10 8.07 10.56
N GLU A 461 0.18 7.09 10.68
CA GLU A 461 0.44 5.63 10.79
C GLU A 461 0.38 4.90 9.42
N ASN A 462 -0.02 5.57 8.34
CA ASN A 462 0.00 5.03 6.97
C ASN A 462 1.13 5.53 6.02
N TYR A 463 1.87 6.61 6.31
CA TYR A 463 3.12 7.01 5.63
C TYR A 463 4.04 5.87 5.14
N ASN A 464 4.46 4.92 6.01
CA ASN A 464 5.36 3.81 5.61
C ASN A 464 4.71 2.79 4.66
N SER A 465 3.41 2.90 4.39
CA SER A 465 2.72 2.08 3.39
C SER A 465 2.86 2.66 1.98
N ILE A 466 3.32 3.91 1.84
CA ILE A 466 3.41 4.63 0.57
C ILE A 466 4.88 4.92 0.28
N MET A 467 5.36 4.44 -0.87
CA MET A 467 6.70 4.69 -1.35
C MET A 467 6.65 5.70 -2.50
N THR A 468 7.13 6.91 -2.26
CA THR A 468 7.18 8.00 -3.27
C THR A 468 8.54 8.15 -3.94
N GLU A 469 9.55 7.43 -3.46
CA GLU A 469 10.96 7.57 -3.85
C GLU A 469 11.47 6.25 -4.46
N ILE A 470 10.61 5.52 -5.19
CA ILE A 470 10.91 4.18 -5.74
C ILE A 470 12.15 4.22 -6.65
N LYS A 471 12.26 5.24 -7.53
CA LYS A 471 13.43 5.42 -8.39
C LYS A 471 14.69 5.74 -7.58
N GLN A 472 14.60 6.59 -6.55
CA GLN A 472 15.74 6.96 -5.70
C GLN A 472 16.25 5.80 -4.84
N TRP A 473 15.37 4.88 -4.45
CA TRP A 473 15.77 3.66 -3.75
C TRP A 473 16.76 2.81 -4.57
N THR A 474 16.72 2.86 -5.91
CA THR A 474 17.63 2.10 -6.77
C THR A 474 19.10 2.52 -6.67
N VAL A 475 19.35 3.77 -6.28
CA VAL A 475 20.70 4.33 -6.14
C VAL A 475 21.16 4.40 -4.69
N ASN A 476 20.30 4.07 -3.72
CA ASN A 476 20.69 4.01 -2.32
C ASN A 476 21.32 2.63 -2.02
N LYS A 477 22.65 2.60 -1.96
CA LYS A 477 23.44 1.38 -1.73
C LYS A 477 23.61 1.01 -0.26
N ASN A 478 23.29 1.91 0.68
CA ASN A 478 23.68 1.76 2.09
C ASN A 478 22.50 1.68 3.08
N ASP A 479 21.33 2.20 2.73
CA ASP A 479 20.19 2.25 3.65
C ASP A 479 19.13 1.18 3.35
N GLU A 480 18.79 0.42 4.38
CA GLU A 480 17.61 -0.44 4.37
C GLU A 480 16.33 0.40 4.49
N THR A 481 15.30 0.04 3.72
CA THR A 481 13.99 0.70 3.81
C THR A 481 12.96 -0.25 4.43
N ILE A 482 12.23 0.20 5.45
CA ILE A 482 11.16 -0.58 6.07
C ILE A 482 9.82 -0.14 5.50
N LEU A 483 9.15 -1.03 4.78
CA LEU A 483 7.75 -0.88 4.38
C LEU A 483 6.84 -1.45 5.46
N VAL A 484 5.74 -0.74 5.74
CA VAL A 484 4.68 -1.23 6.63
C VAL A 484 3.35 -1.02 5.94
N ASP A 485 2.66 -2.09 5.59
CA ASP A 485 1.35 -1.99 4.95
C ASP A 485 0.26 -1.52 5.93
N LYS A 486 -0.94 -1.20 5.42
CA LYS A 486 -2.08 -0.76 6.26
C LYS A 486 -2.64 -1.85 7.19
N LYS A 487 -2.19 -3.10 7.07
CA LYS A 487 -2.53 -4.20 7.97
C LYS A 487 -1.45 -4.45 9.03
N GLY A 488 -0.34 -3.68 9.00
CA GLY A 488 0.76 -3.78 9.94
C GLY A 488 1.84 -4.79 9.54
N ARG A 489 1.77 -5.38 8.33
CA ARG A 489 2.81 -6.26 7.80
C ARG A 489 4.06 -5.44 7.54
N ARG A 490 5.17 -5.81 8.18
CA ARG A 490 6.47 -5.18 8.00
C ARG A 490 7.31 -5.98 7.02
N ILE A 491 7.86 -5.30 6.01
CA ILE A 491 8.80 -5.85 5.04
C ILE A 491 10.04 -4.98 5.04
N LYS A 492 11.20 -5.65 5.10
CA LYS A 492 12.49 -5.02 4.93
C LYS A 492 12.83 -5.06 3.44
N LEU A 493 13.12 -3.90 2.87
CA LEU A 493 13.72 -3.75 1.56
C LEU A 493 15.23 -3.59 1.74
N PRO A 494 16.04 -4.57 1.32
CA PRO A 494 17.49 -4.42 1.34
C PRO A 494 17.93 -3.35 0.31
N PRO A 495 19.21 -2.92 0.36
CA PRO A 495 19.83 -2.16 -0.71
C PRO A 495 19.53 -2.75 -2.08
N TYR A 496 19.29 -1.90 -3.08
CA TYR A 496 18.66 -2.34 -4.31
C TYR A 496 19.42 -3.44 -5.05
N LEU A 497 20.74 -3.57 -4.93
CA LEU A 497 21.50 -4.61 -5.63
C LEU A 497 21.57 -5.95 -4.87
N GLU A 498 21.21 -5.98 -3.59
CA GLU A 498 21.24 -7.20 -2.77
C GLU A 498 20.08 -8.15 -3.14
N LYS A 499 20.29 -9.46 -2.92
CA LYS A 499 19.31 -10.52 -3.19
C LYS A 499 18.92 -11.21 -1.88
N GLU A 500 17.62 -11.27 -1.60
CA GLU A 500 17.02 -12.07 -0.52
C GLU A 500 16.00 -13.05 -1.12
N GLU A 501 15.79 -14.22 -0.50
CA GLU A 501 14.90 -15.28 -1.01
C GLU A 501 13.42 -14.87 -1.07
N ASP A 502 12.97 -14.01 -0.14
CA ASP A 502 11.59 -13.48 -0.03
C ASP A 502 11.52 -11.99 -0.43
N TYR A 503 12.28 -11.58 -1.44
CA TYR A 503 12.40 -10.18 -1.87
C TYR A 503 11.13 -9.67 -2.58
N LEU A 504 10.48 -8.67 -1.99
CA LEU A 504 9.48 -7.85 -2.67
C LEU A 504 10.19 -6.78 -3.48
N ASP A 505 9.92 -6.73 -4.79
CA ASP A 505 10.44 -5.72 -5.70
C ASP A 505 9.35 -4.67 -6.03
N PRO A 506 9.37 -3.47 -5.40
CA PRO A 506 8.41 -2.42 -5.70
C PRO A 506 8.43 -1.95 -7.17
N ILE A 507 9.57 -2.09 -7.88
CA ILE A 507 9.70 -1.70 -9.29
C ILE A 507 9.01 -2.71 -10.19
N GLU A 508 9.17 -4.01 -9.93
CA GLU A 508 8.42 -5.05 -10.64
C GLU A 508 6.91 -4.83 -10.47
N LEU A 509 6.45 -4.59 -9.23
CA LEU A 509 5.04 -4.38 -8.95
C LEU A 509 4.50 -3.10 -9.58
N TYR A 510 5.29 -2.01 -9.57
CA TYR A 510 4.92 -0.78 -10.27
C TYR A 510 4.83 -1.02 -11.79
N ALA A 511 5.82 -1.69 -12.37
CA ALA A 511 5.85 -2.03 -13.79
C ALA A 511 4.70 -2.97 -14.20
N TYR A 512 4.23 -3.85 -13.31
CA TYR A 512 3.01 -4.64 -13.52
C TYR A 512 1.78 -3.75 -13.70
N TYR A 513 1.61 -2.71 -12.87
CA TYR A 513 0.51 -1.76 -13.06
C TYR A 513 0.67 -0.95 -14.34
N ILE A 514 1.87 -0.44 -14.63
CA ILE A 514 2.15 0.29 -15.88
C ILE A 514 1.82 -0.58 -17.10
N GLY A 515 2.33 -1.81 -17.15
CA GLY A 515 2.03 -2.80 -18.18
C GLY A 515 0.54 -3.12 -18.27
N SER A 516 -0.17 -3.22 -17.14
CA SER A 516 -1.61 -3.50 -17.12
C SER A 516 -2.45 -2.33 -17.63
N TYR A 517 -2.01 -1.08 -17.43
CA TYR A 517 -2.64 0.09 -18.05
C TYR A 517 -2.37 0.19 -19.55
N ILE A 518 -1.17 -0.23 -19.99
CA ILE A 518 -0.80 -0.27 -21.40
C ILE A 518 -1.61 -1.35 -22.13
N ASN A 519 -1.61 -2.58 -21.60
CA ASN A 519 -2.17 -3.77 -22.22
C ASN A 519 -3.60 -4.04 -21.74
N THR A 520 -4.58 -3.43 -22.40
CA THR A 520 -6.01 -3.57 -22.09
C THR A 520 -6.79 -3.99 -23.33
N MET A 521 -8.00 -4.52 -23.18
CA MET A 521 -8.86 -4.85 -24.32
C MET A 521 -9.28 -3.61 -25.15
N ARG A 522 -8.98 -2.39 -24.68
CA ARG A 522 -9.15 -1.13 -25.43
C ARG A 522 -7.93 -0.77 -26.28
N ASN A 523 -6.74 -1.05 -25.77
CA ASN A 523 -5.46 -0.66 -26.39
C ASN A 523 -4.82 -1.79 -27.21
N GLY A 524 -5.27 -3.03 -27.00
CA GLY A 524 -4.57 -4.21 -27.46
C GLY A 524 -3.35 -4.52 -26.60
N ILE A 525 -2.40 -5.25 -27.18
CA ILE A 525 -1.21 -5.77 -26.51
C ILE A 525 0.04 -5.26 -27.22
N PHE A 526 1.00 -4.75 -26.45
CA PHE A 526 2.31 -4.35 -26.95
C PHE A 526 3.36 -5.37 -26.46
N LEU A 527 4.38 -5.60 -27.29
CA LEU A 527 5.45 -6.54 -26.95
C LEU A 527 6.83 -5.86 -26.88
N LYS A 528 6.98 -4.65 -27.43
CA LYS A 528 8.27 -3.95 -27.53
C LYS A 528 8.24 -2.68 -26.69
N TYR A 529 9.14 -2.61 -25.72
CA TYR A 529 9.24 -1.51 -24.76
C TYR A 529 10.67 -0.97 -24.70
N ILE A 530 10.79 0.35 -24.62
CA ILE A 530 12.05 1.08 -24.53
C ILE A 530 11.99 1.98 -23.29
N LEU A 531 13.00 1.89 -22.42
CA LEU A 531 13.14 2.73 -21.23
C LEU A 531 14.32 3.68 -21.37
N SER A 532 14.15 4.91 -20.88
CA SER A 532 15.23 5.86 -20.64
C SER A 532 15.79 5.72 -19.23
N PHE A 533 17.06 6.09 -19.06
CA PHE A 533 17.73 6.19 -17.77
C PHE A 533 18.53 7.50 -17.67
N PRO A 534 18.76 8.03 -16.45
CA PRO A 534 19.70 9.12 -16.26
C PRO A 534 21.11 8.71 -16.67
N VAL A 535 21.90 9.67 -17.13
CA VAL A 535 23.31 9.46 -17.55
C VAL A 535 24.22 9.01 -16.40
N THR A 536 23.78 9.19 -15.16
CA THR A 536 24.54 8.89 -13.93
C THR A 536 24.29 7.48 -13.37
N TYR A 537 23.43 6.68 -14.02
CA TYR A 537 23.09 5.34 -13.55
C TYR A 537 24.10 4.30 -14.00
N GLU A 538 24.71 3.62 -13.04
CA GLU A 538 25.60 2.48 -13.27
C GLU A 538 24.90 1.38 -14.07
N LYS A 539 25.64 0.72 -14.95
CA LYS A 539 25.10 -0.34 -15.82
C LYS A 539 24.35 -1.42 -15.05
N VAL A 540 24.90 -1.88 -13.92
CA VAL A 540 24.28 -2.91 -13.07
C VAL A 540 22.91 -2.48 -12.52
N ILE A 541 22.72 -1.20 -12.22
CA ILE A 541 21.44 -0.64 -11.75
C ILE A 541 20.44 -0.60 -12.90
N ARG A 542 20.87 -0.12 -14.09
CA ARG A 542 20.05 -0.07 -15.32
C ARG A 542 19.54 -1.46 -15.68
N GLU A 543 20.42 -2.45 -15.73
CA GLU A 543 20.07 -3.85 -16.03
C GLU A 543 19.09 -4.45 -15.02
N LYS A 544 19.26 -4.18 -13.72
CA LYS A 544 18.31 -4.65 -12.70
C LYS A 544 16.93 -4.01 -12.88
N ILE A 545 16.85 -2.70 -13.13
CA ILE A 545 15.56 -2.02 -13.40
C ILE A 545 14.89 -2.58 -14.66
N LEU A 546 15.64 -2.78 -15.74
CA LEU A 546 15.11 -3.39 -16.97
C LEU A 546 14.53 -4.78 -16.70
N GLU A 547 15.21 -5.60 -15.90
CA GLU A 547 14.73 -6.94 -15.53
C GLU A 547 13.44 -6.87 -14.68
N SER A 548 13.37 -5.96 -13.70
CA SER A 548 12.15 -5.73 -12.91
C SER A 548 10.99 -5.27 -13.79
N PHE A 549 11.23 -4.35 -14.73
CA PHE A 549 10.23 -3.91 -15.70
C PHE A 549 9.80 -5.04 -16.64
N ARG A 550 10.75 -5.85 -17.12
CA ARG A 550 10.48 -7.02 -17.95
C ARG A 550 9.54 -7.98 -17.25
N LYS A 551 9.83 -8.36 -16.00
CA LYS A 551 8.97 -9.24 -15.19
C LYS A 551 7.58 -8.64 -14.96
N GLY A 552 7.52 -7.39 -14.51
CA GLY A 552 6.25 -6.73 -14.21
C GLY A 552 5.36 -6.59 -15.43
N ILE A 553 5.89 -6.06 -16.54
CA ILE A 553 5.15 -5.92 -17.80
C ILE A 553 4.75 -7.29 -18.34
N GLN A 554 5.64 -8.29 -18.34
CA GLN A 554 5.30 -9.65 -18.78
C GLN A 554 4.11 -10.22 -17.98
N LYS A 555 4.09 -10.03 -16.66
CA LYS A 555 3.01 -10.46 -15.77
C LYS A 555 1.66 -9.81 -16.13
N SER A 556 1.67 -8.61 -16.70
CA SER A 556 0.46 -7.91 -17.15
C SER A 556 -0.19 -8.54 -18.40
N LEU A 557 0.57 -9.34 -19.16
CA LEU A 557 0.11 -9.95 -20.40
C LEU A 557 -0.80 -11.17 -20.13
N PRO A 558 -1.80 -11.44 -20.99
CA PRO A 558 -2.58 -12.68 -20.94
C PRO A 558 -1.69 -13.92 -20.97
N ILE A 559 -2.13 -15.00 -20.31
CA ILE A 559 -1.36 -16.24 -20.24
C ILE A 559 -1.14 -16.84 -21.63
N GLU A 560 -2.12 -16.70 -22.52
CA GLU A 560 -2.07 -17.21 -23.88
C GLU A 560 -0.98 -16.55 -24.73
N ILE A 561 -0.59 -15.31 -24.43
CA ILE A 561 0.56 -14.64 -25.08
C ILE A 561 1.89 -15.20 -24.56
N GLN A 562 1.96 -15.49 -23.26
CA GLN A 562 3.17 -16.01 -22.63
C GLN A 562 3.45 -17.47 -23.02
N GLU A 563 2.40 -18.25 -23.27
CA GLU A 563 2.50 -19.64 -23.74
C GLU A 563 2.78 -19.75 -25.24
N ASP A 564 2.56 -18.67 -26.01
CA ASP A 564 2.87 -18.61 -27.43
C ASP A 564 4.38 -18.44 -27.66
N LYS A 565 5.01 -19.52 -28.17
CA LYS A 565 6.47 -19.60 -28.36
C LYS A 565 7.02 -18.59 -29.37
N GLU A 566 6.22 -18.11 -30.32
CA GLU A 566 6.70 -17.13 -31.30
C GLU A 566 6.50 -15.70 -30.77
N LEU A 567 5.32 -15.38 -30.25
CA LEU A 567 5.04 -14.05 -29.71
C LEU A 567 5.93 -13.70 -28.50
N ILE A 568 6.20 -14.67 -27.61
CA ILE A 568 7.04 -14.40 -26.43
C ILE A 568 8.50 -14.08 -26.80
N LYS A 569 8.99 -14.52 -27.97
CA LYS A 569 10.33 -14.14 -28.47
C LYS A 569 10.38 -12.68 -28.93
N GLU A 570 9.23 -12.12 -29.30
CA GLU A 570 9.11 -10.71 -29.67
C GLU A 570 9.03 -9.80 -28.44
N PHE A 571 8.60 -10.32 -27.28
CA PHE A 571 8.53 -9.56 -26.04
C PHE A 571 9.92 -9.10 -25.58
N LYS A 572 10.13 -7.78 -25.57
CA LYS A 572 11.41 -7.16 -25.23
C LYS A 572 11.19 -5.88 -24.45
N VAL A 573 11.95 -5.73 -23.37
CA VAL A 573 12.13 -4.48 -22.63
C VAL A 573 13.61 -4.12 -22.75
N LYS A 574 13.91 -3.01 -23.44
CA LYS A 574 15.27 -2.60 -23.76
C LYS A 574 15.60 -1.22 -23.19
N HIS A 575 16.89 -0.98 -22.98
CA HIS A 575 17.44 0.36 -22.79
C HIS A 575 17.41 1.11 -24.13
N GLY A 576 16.89 2.33 -24.14
CA GLY A 576 17.03 3.27 -25.26
C GLY A 576 18.06 4.35 -24.97
N ALA A 577 17.94 5.50 -25.63
CA ALA A 577 18.77 6.65 -25.32
C ALA A 577 18.62 7.10 -23.85
N ASN A 578 19.70 7.62 -23.25
CA ASN A 578 19.64 8.25 -21.92
C ASN A 578 18.70 9.47 -21.95
N GLU A 579 18.12 9.83 -20.79
CA GLU A 579 17.04 10.83 -20.69
C GLU A 579 17.34 12.16 -21.44
N PRO A 580 18.51 12.82 -21.22
CA PRO A 580 18.82 14.05 -21.93
C PRO A 580 19.05 13.86 -23.44
N ALA A 581 19.70 12.76 -23.85
CA ALA A 581 19.96 12.47 -25.26
C ALA A 581 18.64 12.18 -26.00
N ALA A 582 17.72 11.42 -25.39
CA ALA A 582 16.38 11.22 -25.93
C ALA A 582 15.64 12.55 -26.09
N PHE A 583 15.72 13.44 -25.10
CA PHE A 583 15.15 14.78 -25.22
C PHE A 583 15.77 15.59 -26.37
N ALA A 584 17.09 15.54 -26.55
CA ALA A 584 17.78 16.19 -27.67
C ALA A 584 17.28 15.67 -29.02
N VAL A 585 17.15 14.34 -29.19
CA VAL A 585 16.57 13.72 -30.39
C VAL A 585 15.19 14.29 -30.68
N CYS A 586 14.33 14.35 -29.65
CA CYS A 586 12.98 14.92 -29.78
C CYS A 586 13.02 16.39 -30.21
N ALA A 587 13.83 17.22 -29.54
CA ALA A 587 13.90 18.65 -29.81
C ALA A 587 14.46 18.95 -31.22
N LEU A 588 15.56 18.30 -31.60
CA LEU A 588 16.19 18.47 -32.91
C LEU A 588 15.24 18.07 -34.05
N THR A 589 14.54 16.94 -33.90
CA THR A 589 13.59 16.43 -34.89
C THR A 589 12.37 17.35 -35.04
N GLU A 590 11.74 17.74 -33.94
CA GLU A 590 10.53 18.58 -33.98
C GLU A 590 10.81 20.01 -34.46
N LEU A 591 11.97 20.56 -34.10
CA LEU A 591 12.41 21.89 -34.54
C LEU A 591 13.06 21.88 -35.94
N LYS A 592 13.27 20.70 -36.53
CA LYS A 592 13.94 20.50 -37.82
C LYS A 592 15.32 21.16 -37.86
N ILE A 593 16.07 21.00 -36.77
CA ILE A 593 17.45 21.45 -36.67
C ILE A 593 18.32 20.29 -37.16
N GLU A 594 18.75 20.39 -38.41
CA GLU A 594 19.44 19.31 -39.13
C GLU A 594 20.81 19.79 -39.64
N PRO A 595 21.80 18.89 -39.77
CA PRO A 595 23.06 19.20 -40.41
C PRO A 595 22.81 19.39 -41.91
N ARG A 596 23.47 20.38 -42.52
CA ARG A 596 23.24 20.73 -43.94
C ARG A 596 23.83 19.70 -44.91
N ASP A 597 24.94 19.07 -44.53
CA ASP A 597 25.64 18.05 -45.30
C ASP A 597 26.49 17.14 -44.39
N ILE A 598 27.12 16.12 -44.97
CA ILE A 598 27.95 15.10 -44.28
C ILE A 598 29.12 15.68 -43.45
N LYS A 599 29.57 16.91 -43.73
CA LYS A 599 30.65 17.59 -43.00
C LYS A 599 30.12 18.55 -41.94
N ASP A 600 28.84 18.92 -42.01
CA ASP A 600 28.21 19.84 -41.07
C ASP A 600 27.90 19.10 -39.75
N LYS A 601 28.19 19.79 -38.64
CA LYS A 601 27.96 19.28 -37.29
C LYS A 601 27.06 20.26 -36.57
N VAL A 602 25.96 19.77 -36.01
CA VAL A 602 25.09 20.54 -35.11
C VAL A 602 25.48 20.22 -33.68
N TYR A 603 26.02 21.19 -32.95
CA TYR A 603 26.37 21.02 -31.54
C TYR A 603 25.16 21.35 -30.67
N TYR A 604 24.96 20.54 -29.63
CA TYR A 604 23.88 20.77 -28.67
C TYR A 604 24.33 20.60 -27.23
N GLY A 605 23.57 21.19 -26.32
CA GLY A 605 23.62 20.91 -24.88
C GLY A 605 22.21 20.79 -24.33
N VAL A 606 21.98 19.85 -23.42
CA VAL A 606 20.71 19.69 -22.71
C VAL A 606 20.94 19.99 -21.24
N PHE A 607 20.14 20.91 -20.71
CA PHE A 607 20.01 21.16 -19.27
C PHE A 607 18.70 20.54 -18.80
N ASP A 608 18.74 19.28 -18.35
CA ASP A 608 17.55 18.58 -17.87
C ASP A 608 17.33 18.84 -16.40
N PHE A 609 16.51 19.84 -16.10
CA PHE A 609 16.15 20.22 -14.74
C PHE A 609 14.90 19.48 -14.29
N GLY A 610 15.11 18.27 -13.78
CA GLY A 610 14.08 17.36 -13.30
C GLY A 610 13.53 17.69 -11.91
N GLY A 611 12.76 16.75 -11.37
CA GLY A 611 12.23 16.82 -10.00
C GLY A 611 13.26 16.46 -8.93
N GLY A 612 14.13 15.48 -9.20
CA GLY A 612 15.08 14.95 -8.21
C GLY A 612 16.54 15.29 -8.49
N THR A 613 16.92 15.52 -9.74
CA THR A 613 18.29 15.79 -10.19
C THR A 613 18.26 16.80 -11.32
N THR A 614 19.44 17.34 -11.63
CA THR A 614 19.68 18.06 -12.88
C THR A 614 20.78 17.35 -13.62
N ASP A 615 20.51 16.93 -14.85
CA ASP A 615 21.44 16.17 -15.68
C ASP A 615 21.85 17.01 -16.89
N PHE A 616 23.13 16.96 -17.24
CA PHE A 616 23.72 17.68 -18.37
C PHE A 616 24.18 16.67 -19.41
N ASP A 617 23.88 16.96 -20.67
CA ASP A 617 24.37 16.17 -21.79
C ASP A 617 24.80 17.11 -22.92
N PHE A 618 25.88 16.78 -23.58
CA PHE A 618 26.43 17.55 -24.69
C PHE A 618 26.70 16.59 -25.83
N GLY A 619 26.59 17.08 -27.05
CA GLY A 619 26.85 16.21 -28.19
C GLY A 619 26.82 16.88 -29.53
N ILE A 620 26.93 16.04 -30.53
CA ILE A 620 27.03 16.37 -31.94
C ILE A 620 25.95 15.58 -32.67
N TRP A 621 25.10 16.30 -33.39
CA TRP A 621 24.18 15.75 -34.35
C TRP A 621 24.77 15.90 -35.76
N LYS A 622 24.97 14.76 -36.44
CA LYS A 622 25.66 14.67 -37.73
C LYS A 622 24.96 13.61 -38.61
N PHE A 623 25.30 13.59 -39.90
CA PHE A 623 24.90 12.48 -40.76
C PHE A 623 25.53 11.17 -40.27
N ALA A 624 24.79 10.07 -40.42
CA ALA A 624 25.28 8.74 -40.11
C ALA A 624 26.48 8.38 -41.02
N SER A 625 27.35 7.48 -40.53
CA SER A 625 28.45 6.92 -41.33
C SER A 625 27.93 6.17 -42.56
N GLU A 626 28.75 5.94 -43.59
CA GLU A 626 28.33 5.18 -44.78
C GLU A 626 27.80 3.77 -44.40
N GLU A 627 28.46 3.10 -43.46
CA GLU A 627 28.02 1.79 -42.94
C GLU A 627 26.68 1.87 -42.21
N ASP A 628 26.46 2.92 -41.41
CA ASP A 628 25.20 3.12 -40.70
C ASP A 628 24.05 3.55 -41.65
N GLN A 629 24.36 4.25 -42.73
CA GLN A 629 23.39 4.56 -43.79
C GLN A 629 22.95 3.29 -44.51
N GLU A 630 23.86 2.35 -44.77
CA GLU A 630 23.52 1.01 -45.27
C GLU A 630 22.62 0.23 -44.30
N ALA A 631 22.77 0.46 -42.99
CA ALA A 631 21.89 -0.09 -41.95
C ALA A 631 20.55 0.65 -41.80
N GLY A 632 20.33 1.75 -42.53
CA GLY A 632 19.08 2.51 -42.56
C GLY A 632 19.03 3.75 -41.66
N TYR A 633 20.17 4.18 -41.11
CA TYR A 633 20.25 5.42 -40.33
C TYR A 633 20.54 6.64 -41.23
N ASP A 634 19.75 7.69 -41.09
CA ASP A 634 20.01 8.98 -41.74
C ASP A 634 20.99 9.81 -40.92
N TYR A 635 20.84 9.77 -39.58
CA TYR A 635 21.57 10.61 -38.65
C TYR A 635 22.19 9.81 -37.50
N GLU A 636 23.27 10.37 -36.95
CA GLU A 636 23.89 9.94 -35.71
C GLU A 636 23.90 11.10 -34.71
N LEU A 637 23.33 10.86 -33.53
CA LEU A 637 23.49 11.70 -32.35
C LEU A 637 24.57 11.07 -31.47
N GLU A 638 25.74 11.69 -31.45
CA GLU A 638 26.85 11.28 -30.62
C GLU A 638 26.96 12.20 -29.40
N HIS A 639 26.85 11.65 -28.20
CA HIS A 639 26.85 12.41 -26.95
C HIS A 639 28.00 12.03 -26.02
N PHE A 640 28.50 13.01 -25.26
CA PHE A 640 29.69 12.94 -24.43
C PHE A 640 29.71 14.04 -23.37
N GLY A 641 30.65 13.94 -22.44
CA GLY A 641 30.84 14.96 -21.42
C GLY A 641 29.65 15.08 -20.48
N ALA A 642 28.94 13.97 -20.25
CA ALA A 642 27.79 13.95 -19.36
C ALA A 642 28.18 14.48 -17.96
N GLY A 643 27.24 15.16 -17.33
CA GLY A 643 27.41 15.74 -16.00
C GLY A 643 26.08 15.92 -15.29
N GLY A 644 26.11 16.53 -14.12
CA GLY A 644 24.88 16.83 -13.40
C GLY A 644 25.09 17.25 -11.96
N GLU A 645 23.98 17.61 -11.33
CA GLU A 645 23.88 18.05 -9.94
C GLU A 645 22.85 17.18 -9.22
N LYS A 646 23.34 16.22 -8.41
CA LYS A 646 22.51 15.23 -7.69
C LYS A 646 21.46 15.88 -6.77
N TYR A 647 21.80 17.01 -6.14
CA TYR A 647 20.92 17.67 -5.17
C TYR A 647 20.18 18.89 -5.75
N LEU A 648 20.29 19.14 -7.06
CA LEU A 648 19.57 20.20 -7.74
C LEU A 648 18.35 19.62 -8.44
N GLY A 649 17.16 19.82 -7.90
CA GLY A 649 15.90 19.32 -8.46
C GLY A 649 14.74 20.01 -7.76
N GLY A 650 13.59 20.13 -8.41
CA GLY A 650 12.45 20.86 -7.85
C GLY A 650 12.02 20.35 -6.46
N GLU A 651 12.00 19.02 -6.23
CA GLU A 651 11.64 18.44 -4.94
C GLU A 651 12.74 18.63 -3.88
N ASN A 652 14.01 18.59 -4.28
CA ASN A 652 15.12 18.87 -3.35
C ASN A 652 15.11 20.34 -2.93
N ILE A 653 14.88 21.26 -3.88
CA ILE A 653 14.77 22.69 -3.57
C ILE A 653 13.63 22.92 -2.59
N ILE A 654 12.43 22.38 -2.85
CA ILE A 654 11.30 22.54 -1.94
C ILE A 654 11.59 21.94 -0.55
N LYS A 655 12.26 20.78 -0.47
CA LYS A 655 12.72 20.22 0.82
C LYS A 655 13.71 21.16 1.53
N ASP A 656 14.60 21.80 0.80
CA ASP A 656 15.53 22.81 1.35
C ASP A 656 14.79 24.05 1.86
N LEU A 657 13.74 24.50 1.14
CA LEU A 657 12.89 25.60 1.61
C LEU A 657 12.17 25.22 2.91
N ALA A 658 11.61 24.01 2.97
CA ALA A 658 10.95 23.50 4.17
C ALA A 658 11.92 23.42 5.36
N TYR A 659 13.14 22.94 5.15
CA TYR A 659 14.19 22.92 6.17
C TYR A 659 14.53 24.32 6.67
N ASN A 660 14.68 25.31 5.77
CA ASN A 660 14.94 26.70 6.15
C ASN A 660 13.80 27.32 6.96
N VAL A 661 12.54 27.09 6.55
CA VAL A 661 11.37 27.57 7.29
C VAL A 661 11.30 26.92 8.67
N PHE A 662 11.57 25.62 8.78
CA PHE A 662 11.61 24.98 10.10
C PHE A 662 12.70 25.54 10.99
N TYR A 663 13.91 25.72 10.45
CA TYR A 663 15.04 26.28 11.18
C TYR A 663 14.72 27.69 11.72
N ASP A 664 14.12 28.56 10.89
CA ASP A 664 13.71 29.91 11.30
C ASP A 664 12.60 29.90 12.38
N ASN A 665 11.87 28.79 12.53
CA ASN A 665 10.81 28.60 13.52
C ASN A 665 11.21 27.64 14.67
N ALA A 666 12.50 27.33 14.83
CA ALA A 666 13.02 26.32 15.75
C ALA A 666 12.51 26.45 17.21
N GLU A 667 12.38 27.68 17.74
CA GLU A 667 11.88 27.89 19.11
C GLU A 667 10.45 27.38 19.28
N LYS A 668 9.58 27.64 18.28
CA LYS A 668 8.18 27.20 18.32
C LYS A 668 8.09 25.69 18.15
N LEU A 669 8.87 25.12 17.25
CA LEU A 669 8.92 23.67 17.02
C LEU A 669 9.38 22.91 18.27
N ARG A 670 10.36 23.44 19.02
CA ARG A 670 10.81 22.86 20.29
C ARG A 670 9.71 22.85 21.34
N LYS A 671 8.93 23.93 21.47
CA LYS A 671 7.81 24.02 22.43
C LYS A 671 6.71 23.01 22.11
N GLU A 672 6.44 22.80 20.83
CA GLU A 672 5.39 21.92 20.32
C GLU A 672 5.88 20.49 20.04
N ASN A 673 7.15 20.19 20.35
CA ASN A 673 7.81 18.89 20.15
C ASN A 673 7.70 18.36 18.71
N ILE A 674 7.83 19.25 17.72
CA ILE A 674 7.77 18.94 16.30
C ILE A 674 9.18 18.70 15.78
N GLN A 675 9.39 17.53 15.16
CA GLN A 675 10.65 17.18 14.49
C GLN A 675 10.51 17.23 12.97
N TYR A 676 11.64 17.39 12.28
CA TYR A 676 11.75 17.42 10.83
C TYR A 676 13.04 16.74 10.35
N THR A 677 13.15 16.50 9.05
CA THR A 677 14.35 15.92 8.44
C THR A 677 15.28 16.99 7.88
N ARG A 678 16.58 16.81 8.05
CA ARG A 678 17.60 17.56 7.33
C ARG A 678 17.72 17.06 5.88
N PRO A 679 17.82 17.94 4.87
CA PRO A 679 18.12 17.55 3.50
C PRO A 679 19.49 16.88 3.36
N GLU A 680 19.67 16.05 2.34
CA GLU A 680 20.97 15.41 2.07
C GLU A 680 22.03 16.45 1.67
N GLY A 681 23.26 16.28 2.17
CA GLY A 681 24.38 17.16 1.88
C GLY A 681 24.46 18.46 2.70
N TYR A 682 23.56 18.66 3.68
CA TYR A 682 23.63 19.77 4.63
C TYR A 682 24.42 19.38 5.89
N ASP A 683 25.27 20.29 6.36
CA ASP A 683 26.00 20.15 7.61
C ASP A 683 25.06 20.25 8.82
N GLU A 684 25.52 19.72 9.95
CA GLU A 684 24.85 19.91 11.23
C GLU A 684 24.96 21.36 11.72
N LEU A 685 23.81 21.97 11.99
CA LEU A 685 23.73 23.31 12.57
C LEU A 685 23.55 23.20 14.09
N ALA A 686 24.16 24.12 14.83
CA ALA A 686 24.03 24.19 16.28
C ALA A 686 22.57 24.49 16.69
N GLY A 687 22.04 23.78 17.68
CA GLY A 687 20.67 23.97 18.18
C GLY A 687 19.59 23.14 17.48
N GLU A 688 19.97 22.23 16.58
CA GLU A 688 19.08 21.30 15.90
C GLU A 688 18.95 19.92 16.56
N GLU A 689 19.67 19.65 17.65
CA GLU A 689 19.91 18.31 18.22
C GLU A 689 18.60 17.59 18.62
N THR A 690 17.58 18.36 18.99
CA THR A 690 16.26 17.85 19.40
C THR A 690 15.21 17.92 18.30
N LEU A 691 15.49 18.63 17.20
CA LEU A 691 14.55 18.96 16.14
C LEU A 691 14.74 18.10 14.88
N VAL A 692 15.98 17.70 14.60
CA VAL A 692 16.29 16.86 13.43
C VAL A 692 16.19 15.39 13.80
N SER A 693 15.39 14.64 13.04
CA SER A 693 15.18 13.22 13.26
C SER A 693 14.93 12.49 11.93
N LYS A 694 15.16 11.17 11.93
CA LYS A 694 14.83 10.27 10.81
C LYS A 694 13.51 9.52 11.04
N THR A 695 12.74 9.91 12.07
CA THR A 695 11.43 9.33 12.34
C THR A 695 10.46 9.57 11.18
N ARG A 696 9.42 8.76 11.19
CA ARG A 696 8.35 8.78 10.22
C ARG A 696 7.54 10.09 10.27
N GLU A 697 7.27 10.57 11.47
CA GLU A 697 6.61 11.85 11.75
C GLU A 697 7.45 13.00 11.21
N ALA A 698 8.77 12.99 11.45
CA ALA A 698 9.69 13.99 10.91
C ALA A 698 9.70 14.02 9.38
N LYS A 699 9.75 12.86 8.72
CA LYS A 699 9.67 12.74 7.25
C LYS A 699 8.34 13.28 6.71
N LEU A 700 7.23 12.95 7.37
CA LEU A 700 5.90 13.42 6.99
C LEU A 700 5.76 14.94 7.20
N ASN A 701 6.25 15.48 8.31
CA ASN A 701 6.24 16.92 8.58
C ASN A 701 7.00 17.72 7.53
N THR A 702 8.21 17.27 7.16
CA THR A 702 8.97 17.88 6.05
C THR A 702 8.19 17.84 4.75
N LYS A 703 7.52 16.72 4.44
CA LYS A 703 6.72 16.62 3.22
C LYS A 703 5.48 17.51 3.23
N ILE A 704 4.79 17.64 4.35
CA ILE A 704 3.62 18.52 4.51
C ILE A 704 4.01 19.98 4.29
N LEU A 705 5.11 20.42 4.91
CA LEU A 705 5.58 21.79 4.73
C LEU A 705 6.11 22.03 3.31
N ALA A 706 6.85 21.08 2.75
CA ALA A 706 7.31 21.13 1.37
C ALA A 706 6.15 21.36 0.38
N GLU A 707 5.07 20.57 0.46
CA GLU A 707 3.91 20.79 -0.41
C GLU A 707 3.23 22.15 -0.19
N LYS A 708 3.21 22.65 1.06
CA LYS A 708 2.69 23.99 1.35
C LYS A 708 3.55 25.11 0.80
N LEU A 709 4.85 24.89 0.63
CA LEU A 709 5.80 25.85 0.04
C LEU A 709 5.93 25.69 -1.48
N ARG A 710 5.33 24.66 -2.09
CA ARG A 710 5.33 24.44 -3.54
C ARG A 710 4.85 25.66 -4.35
N PRO A 711 3.81 26.43 -3.93
CA PRO A 711 3.40 27.63 -4.68
C PRO A 711 4.50 28.69 -4.79
N ILE A 712 5.39 28.81 -3.80
CA ILE A 712 6.56 29.72 -3.85
C ILE A 712 7.54 29.24 -4.91
N TRP A 713 7.82 27.93 -4.98
CA TRP A 713 8.68 27.35 -6.01
C TRP A 713 8.07 27.42 -7.42
N GLU A 714 6.77 27.22 -7.55
CA GLU A 714 6.10 27.23 -8.86
C GLU A 714 5.67 28.63 -9.31
N GLU A 715 5.84 29.66 -8.46
CA GLU A 715 5.40 31.05 -8.68
C GLU A 715 3.89 31.15 -9.08
N ASN A 716 3.06 30.26 -8.52
CA ASN A 716 1.66 30.11 -8.92
C ASN A 716 0.66 30.97 -8.10
N ASP A 717 1.01 31.37 -6.87
CA ASP A 717 0.15 32.16 -5.98
C ASP A 717 0.98 32.96 -4.95
N GLU A 718 0.47 34.11 -4.48
CA GLU A 718 1.00 34.78 -3.29
C GLU A 718 0.71 33.90 -2.05
N GLN A 719 1.77 33.41 -1.42
CA GLN A 719 1.66 32.63 -0.19
C GLN A 719 1.14 33.54 0.93
N LYS A 720 0.00 33.20 1.54
CA LYS A 720 -0.52 33.95 2.70
C LYS A 720 0.28 33.59 3.94
N GLU A 721 1.07 34.53 4.44
CA GLU A 721 1.74 34.42 5.73
C GLU A 721 0.80 34.78 6.90
N PRO A 722 0.87 34.07 8.04
CA PRO A 722 1.69 32.89 8.31
C PRO A 722 1.13 31.60 7.68
N ILE A 723 2.00 30.64 7.33
CA ILE A 723 1.56 29.34 6.84
C ILE A 723 1.00 28.53 8.01
N LYS A 724 -0.29 28.20 7.93
CA LYS A 724 -0.93 27.23 8.83
C LYS A 724 -0.60 25.81 8.40
N CYS A 725 0.07 25.07 9.27
CA CYS A 725 0.41 23.67 9.08
C CYS A 725 -0.28 22.79 10.13
N ILE A 726 -0.67 21.60 9.67
CA ILE A 726 -1.09 20.50 10.53
C ILE A 726 0.11 19.55 10.57
N LEU A 727 0.84 19.51 11.69
CA LEU A 727 2.06 18.70 11.86
C LEU A 727 1.91 17.70 12.99
N TYR A 728 2.78 16.71 13.04
CA TYR A 728 2.81 15.67 14.05
C TYR A 728 3.95 15.90 15.04
N ASP A 729 3.69 15.75 16.33
CA ASP A 729 4.73 15.68 17.35
C ASP A 729 5.41 14.30 17.38
N VAL A 730 6.42 14.14 18.25
CA VAL A 730 7.17 12.88 18.39
C VAL A 730 6.34 11.70 18.90
N GLU A 731 5.15 11.95 19.48
CA GLU A 731 4.21 10.92 19.95
C GLU A 731 3.16 10.59 18.87
N GLY A 732 3.24 11.23 17.69
CA GLY A 732 2.30 11.04 16.58
C GLY A 732 1.00 11.82 16.75
N LYS A 733 0.92 12.76 17.70
CA LYS A 733 -0.27 13.59 17.92
C LYS A 733 -0.26 14.81 16.99
N LEU A 734 -1.43 15.12 16.45
CA LEU A 734 -1.65 16.25 15.56
C LEU A 734 -1.62 17.59 16.29
N ASN A 735 -0.79 18.50 15.80
CA ASN A 735 -0.83 19.92 16.10
C ASN A 735 -1.49 20.66 14.93
N THR A 736 -2.75 21.05 15.10
CA THR A 736 -3.59 21.60 14.03
C THR A 736 -3.50 23.11 13.87
N ASN A 737 -2.84 23.82 14.80
CA ASN A 737 -2.85 25.29 14.88
C ASN A 737 -1.43 25.88 14.77
N LEU A 738 -0.50 25.16 14.16
CA LEU A 738 0.88 25.62 14.04
C LEU A 738 1.00 26.63 12.88
N GLU A 739 1.16 27.89 13.25
CA GLU A 739 1.50 28.97 12.31
C GLU A 739 3.03 29.12 12.19
N LEU A 740 3.59 28.90 11.01
CA LEU A 740 5.01 29.08 10.72
C LEU A 740 5.21 30.43 10.03
N LYS A 741 6.18 31.19 10.52
CA LYS A 741 6.65 32.40 9.84
C LYS A 741 7.44 31.99 8.61
N VAL A 742 7.19 32.65 7.50
CA VAL A 742 7.95 32.47 6.27
C VAL A 742 8.67 33.78 5.97
N ASN A 743 9.74 33.71 5.19
CA ASN A 743 10.40 34.89 4.66
C ASN A 743 10.58 34.63 3.17
N ASP A 744 9.58 35.03 2.40
CA ASP A 744 9.52 34.79 0.95
C ASP A 744 10.77 35.32 0.23
N GLU A 745 11.30 36.49 0.61
CA GLU A 745 12.52 37.04 0.01
C GLU A 745 13.74 36.14 0.24
N LYS A 746 13.92 35.64 1.47
CA LYS A 746 14.98 34.69 1.80
C LYS A 746 14.84 33.40 0.98
N LEU A 747 13.62 32.86 0.87
CA LEU A 747 13.36 31.63 0.11
C LEU A 747 13.63 31.83 -1.39
N LYS A 748 13.18 32.95 -1.98
CA LYS A 748 13.46 33.28 -3.39
C LYS A 748 14.94 33.45 -3.67
N ASN A 749 15.70 34.04 -2.74
CA ASN A 749 17.16 34.13 -2.85
C ASN A 749 17.82 32.74 -2.83
N ILE A 750 17.40 31.84 -1.94
CA ILE A 750 17.90 30.45 -1.91
C ILE A 750 17.63 29.72 -3.22
N ILE A 751 16.42 29.88 -3.78
CA ILE A 751 16.04 29.31 -5.08
C ILE A 751 16.99 29.83 -6.17
N ARG A 752 17.17 31.16 -6.24
CA ARG A 752 18.01 31.81 -7.25
C ARG A 752 19.46 31.36 -7.17
N GLU A 753 20.07 31.35 -5.99
CA GLU A 753 21.46 30.92 -5.78
C GLU A 753 21.69 29.47 -6.22
N LYS A 754 20.74 28.57 -5.91
CA LYS A 754 20.83 27.16 -6.32
C LYS A 754 20.75 26.98 -7.82
N ILE A 755 19.79 27.66 -8.48
CA ILE A 755 19.64 27.64 -9.94
C ILE A 755 20.90 28.22 -10.61
N GLU A 756 21.37 29.37 -10.14
CA GLU A 756 22.55 30.05 -10.69
C GLU A 756 23.80 29.18 -10.59
N ARG A 757 24.00 28.50 -9.46
CA ARG A 757 25.10 27.54 -9.29
C ARG A 757 24.99 26.37 -10.28
N GLY A 758 23.80 25.81 -10.47
CA GLY A 758 23.58 24.74 -11.42
C GLY A 758 23.89 25.14 -12.86
N ILE A 759 23.41 26.30 -13.28
CA ILE A 759 23.63 26.83 -14.63
C ILE A 759 25.12 27.16 -14.85
N LYS A 760 25.79 27.74 -13.85
CA LYS A 760 27.24 27.95 -13.89
C LYS A 760 27.99 26.63 -14.12
N ASN A 761 27.60 25.57 -13.41
CA ASN A 761 28.22 24.26 -13.53
C ASN A 761 27.96 23.60 -14.88
N PHE A 762 26.79 23.86 -15.49
CA PHE A 762 26.48 23.48 -16.87
C PHE A 762 27.45 24.15 -17.85
N PHE A 763 27.64 25.48 -17.79
CA PHE A 763 28.54 26.19 -18.70
C PHE A 763 30.00 25.79 -18.54
N ILE A 764 30.48 25.59 -17.30
CA ILE A 764 31.84 25.06 -17.04
C ILE A 764 32.02 23.68 -17.69
N LYS A 765 31.02 22.80 -17.57
CA LYS A 765 31.07 21.46 -18.16
C LYS A 765 30.95 21.52 -19.69
N MET A 766 30.14 22.42 -20.23
CA MET A 766 29.98 22.65 -21.66
C MET A 766 31.31 23.06 -22.31
N GLU A 767 31.98 24.08 -21.76
CA GLU A 767 33.28 24.55 -22.23
C GLU A 767 34.33 23.43 -22.18
N HIS A 768 34.34 22.66 -21.09
CA HIS A 768 35.25 21.52 -20.96
C HIS A 768 34.94 20.40 -21.97
N SER A 769 33.67 20.12 -22.24
CA SER A 769 33.26 19.02 -23.14
C SER A 769 33.56 19.35 -24.61
N PHE A 770 33.45 20.63 -24.99
CA PHE A 770 33.74 21.08 -26.35
C PHE A 770 35.16 21.65 -26.55
N ARG A 771 36.06 21.51 -25.57
CA ARG A 771 37.41 22.11 -25.62
C ARG A 771 38.26 21.66 -26.82
N ASP A 772 38.01 20.45 -27.31
CA ASP A 772 38.73 19.82 -28.42
C ASP A 772 37.96 19.95 -29.76
N GLU A 773 36.79 20.61 -29.77
CA GLU A 773 35.97 20.85 -30.95
C GLU A 773 36.02 22.33 -31.36
N ASN A 774 35.99 22.61 -32.66
CA ASN A 774 35.94 23.99 -33.18
C ASN A 774 34.48 24.48 -33.24
N VAL A 775 33.93 24.83 -32.09
CA VAL A 775 32.51 25.16 -31.94
C VAL A 775 32.27 26.67 -32.10
N LYS A 776 31.37 27.03 -33.01
CA LYS A 776 30.94 28.42 -33.22
C LYS A 776 29.50 28.68 -32.77
N GLU A 777 28.68 27.63 -32.74
CA GLU A 777 27.26 27.71 -32.44
C GLU A 777 26.81 26.46 -31.69
N ILE A 778 26.05 26.65 -30.61
CA ILE A 778 25.50 25.58 -29.77
C ILE A 778 24.01 25.79 -29.56
N ASN A 779 23.22 24.73 -29.77
CA ASN A 779 21.80 24.69 -29.46
C ASN A 779 21.58 24.15 -28.05
N ILE A 780 21.15 25.00 -27.13
CA ILE A 780 20.91 24.65 -25.73
C ILE A 780 19.41 24.40 -25.53
N PHE A 781 19.05 23.20 -25.12
CA PHE A 781 17.68 22.81 -24.82
C PHE A 781 17.46 22.73 -23.31
N LEU A 782 16.48 23.49 -22.82
CA LEU A 782 16.06 23.45 -21.42
C LEU A 782 14.99 22.38 -21.25
N ALA A 783 15.39 21.24 -20.69
CA ALA A 783 14.56 20.07 -20.47
C ALA A 783 14.10 19.97 -19.00
N GLY A 784 13.13 19.10 -18.73
CA GLY A 784 12.61 18.88 -17.38
C GLY A 784 11.66 19.98 -16.91
N ASN A 785 10.77 19.63 -15.99
CA ASN A 785 9.71 20.55 -15.56
C ASN A 785 10.23 21.75 -14.74
N SER A 786 11.34 21.58 -14.03
CA SER A 786 11.92 22.65 -13.20
C SER A 786 12.54 23.76 -14.05
N SER A 787 12.85 23.49 -15.33
CA SER A 787 13.30 24.51 -16.29
C SER A 787 12.25 25.57 -16.63
N LYS A 788 10.99 25.37 -16.21
CA LYS A 788 9.93 26.39 -16.32
C LYS A 788 10.11 27.56 -15.37
N HIS A 789 10.95 27.42 -14.34
CA HIS A 789 11.14 28.47 -13.35
C HIS A 789 11.73 29.73 -14.00
N PRO A 790 11.18 30.94 -13.75
CA PRO A 790 11.61 32.17 -14.44
C PRO A 790 13.11 32.48 -14.36
N TYR A 791 13.72 32.25 -13.19
CA TYR A 791 15.18 32.44 -13.02
C TYR A 791 16.03 31.60 -13.96
N VAL A 792 15.56 30.42 -14.40
CA VAL A 792 16.34 29.58 -15.32
C VAL A 792 16.51 30.31 -16.65
N GLU A 793 15.41 30.74 -17.27
CA GLU A 793 15.45 31.47 -18.53
C GLU A 793 16.20 32.81 -18.39
N GLU A 794 15.99 33.53 -17.29
CA GLU A 794 16.69 34.78 -16.98
C GLU A 794 18.23 34.59 -16.97
N ILE A 795 18.71 33.60 -16.21
CA ILE A 795 20.15 33.36 -16.02
C ILE A 795 20.78 32.83 -17.32
N PHE A 796 20.11 31.92 -18.04
CA PHE A 796 20.60 31.45 -19.34
C PHE A 796 20.72 32.60 -20.37
N LYS A 797 19.76 33.52 -20.42
CA LYS A 797 19.86 34.71 -21.29
C LYS A 797 21.03 35.63 -20.91
N ARG A 798 21.36 35.72 -19.61
CA ARG A 798 22.56 36.46 -19.17
C ARG A 798 23.83 35.83 -19.73
N TYR A 799 24.00 34.51 -19.58
CA TYR A 799 25.13 33.77 -20.17
C TYR A 799 25.19 33.86 -21.70
N GLN A 800 24.04 33.85 -22.38
CA GLN A 800 23.97 34.10 -23.82
C GLN A 800 24.56 35.45 -24.23
N GLY A 801 24.33 36.49 -23.43
CA GLY A 801 24.91 37.81 -23.64
C GLY A 801 26.41 37.83 -23.37
N GLU A 802 26.84 37.23 -22.26
CA GLU A 802 28.26 37.17 -21.84
C GLU A 802 29.14 36.37 -22.81
N MET A 803 28.61 35.30 -23.42
CA MET A 803 29.38 34.42 -24.31
C MET A 803 29.29 34.79 -25.79
N LYS A 804 28.49 35.80 -26.16
CA LYS A 804 28.14 36.15 -27.55
C LYS A 804 29.35 36.42 -28.46
N GLU A 805 30.44 36.94 -27.90
CA GLU A 805 31.66 37.23 -28.65
C GLU A 805 32.49 35.97 -28.96
N ASN A 806 32.33 34.90 -28.17
CA ASN A 806 33.10 33.66 -28.30
C ASN A 806 32.31 32.57 -29.03
N ILE A 807 31.04 32.36 -28.65
CA ILE A 807 30.18 31.28 -29.14
C ILE A 807 28.75 31.79 -29.27
N LYS A 808 28.09 31.50 -30.39
CA LYS A 808 26.65 31.76 -30.56
C LYS A 808 25.84 30.70 -29.82
N LEU A 809 25.09 31.10 -28.80
CA LEU A 809 24.20 30.20 -28.06
C LEU A 809 22.75 30.40 -28.51
N ASN A 810 22.09 29.35 -28.98
CA ASN A 810 20.65 29.33 -29.25
C ASN A 810 19.94 28.65 -28.08
N ILE A 811 19.23 29.40 -27.25
CA ILE A 811 18.54 28.85 -26.07
C ILE A 811 17.09 28.58 -26.40
N TYR A 812 16.69 27.34 -26.18
CA TYR A 812 15.36 26.80 -26.42
C TYR A 812 14.72 26.47 -25.06
N ASN A 813 13.76 27.30 -24.63
CA ASN A 813 13.09 27.12 -23.34
C ASN A 813 12.01 26.01 -23.40
N THR A 814 11.35 25.75 -22.28
CA THR A 814 10.34 24.68 -22.21
C THR A 814 9.11 24.88 -23.10
N LYS A 815 8.92 26.07 -23.69
CA LYS A 815 7.80 26.40 -24.59
C LYS A 815 8.09 26.11 -26.06
N ILE A 816 9.29 25.61 -26.40
CA ILE A 816 9.67 25.33 -27.79
C ILE A 816 8.64 24.52 -28.57
N PHE A 817 7.98 23.54 -27.94
CA PHE A 817 7.01 22.69 -28.62
C PHE A 817 5.62 23.32 -28.73
N GLU A 818 5.31 24.33 -27.91
CA GLU A 818 4.05 25.07 -27.96
C GLU A 818 3.99 25.97 -29.21
N GLU A 819 5.14 26.48 -29.64
CA GLU A 819 5.29 27.47 -30.71
C GLU A 819 5.35 26.86 -32.13
N ILE A 820 5.49 25.53 -32.27
CA ILE A 820 5.58 24.84 -33.57
C ILE A 820 4.21 24.81 -34.26
N GLU A 821 4.00 25.41 -35.44
CA GLU A 821 2.74 25.29 -36.20
C GLU A 821 2.62 23.95 -36.96
N GLY A 822 1.49 23.22 -36.85
CA GLY A 822 1.25 21.98 -37.62
C GLY A 822 0.72 20.77 -36.84
N LYS A 823 0.18 19.77 -37.57
CA LYS A 823 -0.80 18.73 -37.17
C LYS A 823 -0.38 17.76 -36.06
N THR A 824 -1.16 17.76 -34.97
CA THR A 824 -1.76 16.63 -34.20
C THR A 824 -2.33 17.22 -32.91
N ASN A 825 -3.36 16.61 -32.31
CA ASN A 825 -3.98 17.14 -31.09
C ASN A 825 -3.08 17.00 -29.83
N VAL A 826 -1.93 16.33 -29.91
CA VAL A 826 -1.01 16.16 -28.77
C VAL A 826 0.44 16.19 -29.24
N LYS A 827 1.14 17.31 -28.99
CA LYS A 827 2.56 17.50 -29.29
C LYS A 827 3.45 17.09 -28.12
N PRO A 828 4.75 16.80 -28.35
CA PRO A 828 5.73 16.72 -27.27
C PRO A 828 5.74 17.99 -26.42
N ASN A 829 6.18 17.88 -25.18
CA ASN A 829 6.46 19.01 -24.30
C ASN A 829 7.67 18.69 -23.43
N ALA A 830 8.07 19.62 -22.55
CA ALA A 830 9.21 19.42 -21.66
C ALA A 830 9.14 18.16 -20.75
N LYS A 831 7.95 17.57 -20.55
CA LYS A 831 7.76 16.32 -19.77
C LYS A 831 7.67 15.08 -20.64
N THR A 832 7.09 15.18 -21.83
CA THR A 832 6.88 14.02 -22.71
C THR A 832 8.01 13.84 -23.72
N GLY A 833 8.85 14.85 -23.93
CA GLY A 833 9.91 14.87 -24.94
C GLY A 833 10.90 13.70 -24.83
N VAL A 834 11.24 13.27 -23.61
CA VAL A 834 12.08 12.07 -23.39
C VAL A 834 11.43 10.83 -23.99
N ALA A 835 10.17 10.57 -23.64
CA ALA A 835 9.43 9.40 -24.11
C ALA A 835 9.25 9.41 -25.65
N TYR A 836 8.98 10.58 -26.25
CA TYR A 836 8.96 10.73 -27.72
C TYR A 836 10.33 10.46 -28.34
N GLY A 837 11.38 11.02 -27.75
CA GLY A 837 12.77 10.80 -28.14
C GLY A 837 13.16 9.33 -28.18
N LEU A 838 12.71 8.53 -27.21
CA LEU A 838 12.92 7.08 -27.19
C LEU A 838 12.30 6.38 -28.41
N ILE A 839 11.13 6.81 -28.86
CA ILE A 839 10.51 6.26 -30.08
C ILE A 839 11.28 6.72 -31.31
N TYR A 840 11.70 7.97 -31.39
CA TYR A 840 12.45 8.50 -32.54
C TYR A 840 13.83 7.86 -32.69
N SER A 841 14.49 7.53 -31.57
CA SER A 841 15.82 6.89 -31.49
C SER A 841 15.79 5.37 -31.32
N ARG A 842 14.65 4.72 -31.58
CA ARG A 842 14.55 3.25 -31.54
C ARG A 842 15.50 2.60 -32.54
N ASP A 843 15.99 1.39 -32.25
CA ASP A 843 16.92 0.64 -33.12
C ASP A 843 16.47 0.57 -34.59
N SER A 844 15.16 0.42 -34.84
CA SER A 844 14.58 0.34 -36.18
C SER A 844 14.14 1.69 -36.76
N GLY A 845 14.55 2.80 -36.15
CA GLY A 845 14.34 4.17 -36.62
C GLY A 845 15.54 4.66 -37.43
N ASN A 846 15.50 5.93 -37.81
CA ASN A 846 16.51 6.51 -38.71
C ASN A 846 17.62 7.28 -37.96
N ILE A 847 17.59 7.26 -36.62
CA ILE A 847 18.47 8.05 -35.78
C ILE A 847 19.23 7.11 -34.85
N LYS A 848 20.54 6.99 -35.07
CA LYS A 848 21.45 6.24 -34.19
C LYS A 848 21.89 7.14 -33.05
N VAL A 849 21.83 6.64 -31.81
CA VAL A 849 22.33 7.36 -30.63
C VAL A 849 23.56 6.64 -30.09
N VAL A 850 24.66 7.36 -29.92
CA VAL A 850 25.96 6.84 -29.51
C VAL A 850 26.45 7.60 -28.28
N ASN A 851 26.71 6.88 -27.19
CA ASN A 851 27.38 7.44 -26.01
C ASN A 851 28.89 7.19 -26.14
N ARG A 852 29.65 8.23 -26.51
CA ARG A 852 31.10 8.13 -26.71
C ARG A 852 31.82 7.77 -25.41
N ASP A 853 31.45 8.42 -24.31
CA ASP A 853 32.09 8.23 -23.00
C ASP A 853 31.87 6.79 -22.49
N GLU A 854 30.64 6.28 -22.55
CA GLU A 854 30.37 4.89 -22.12
C GLU A 854 31.10 3.87 -23.00
N GLN A 855 31.15 4.06 -24.33
CA GLN A 855 31.83 3.12 -25.23
C GLN A 855 33.35 3.04 -25.02
N GLU A 856 33.98 4.14 -24.60
CA GLU A 856 35.42 4.16 -24.29
C GLU A 856 35.76 3.51 -22.94
N ASN A 857 34.78 3.39 -22.04
CA ASN A 857 34.96 2.79 -20.72
C ASN A 857 34.87 1.26 -20.75
N ILE A 858 35.62 0.63 -19.84
CA ILE A 858 35.62 -0.83 -19.71
C ILE A 858 34.21 -1.36 -19.41
N GLY A 859 33.74 -2.30 -20.24
CA GLY A 859 32.42 -2.92 -20.07
C GLY A 859 31.21 -2.04 -20.41
N ASN A 860 31.41 -0.90 -21.10
CA ASN A 860 30.40 0.12 -21.35
C ASN A 860 29.83 0.72 -20.06
N GLU A 861 30.70 0.98 -19.08
CA GLU A 861 30.31 1.60 -17.81
C GLU A 861 30.32 3.13 -17.90
N ILE A 862 29.61 3.80 -17.00
CA ILE A 862 29.64 5.25 -16.90
C ILE A 862 31.02 5.76 -16.42
N ASN A 863 31.27 7.04 -16.68
CA ASN A 863 32.45 7.75 -16.19
C ASN A 863 32.56 7.70 -14.65
N PHE A 864 33.80 7.78 -14.16
CA PHE A 864 34.07 7.92 -12.72
C PHE A 864 33.32 9.13 -12.13
N LYS A 865 32.75 9.01 -10.94
CA LYS A 865 31.87 10.07 -10.42
C LYS A 865 32.58 11.29 -9.85
N PHE A 866 33.86 11.15 -9.47
CA PHE A 866 34.52 12.14 -8.62
C PHE A 866 35.69 12.84 -9.31
N TYR A 867 35.88 14.11 -8.93
CA TYR A 867 37.17 14.76 -9.02
C TYR A 867 37.95 14.43 -7.76
N VAL A 868 39.21 14.02 -7.91
CA VAL A 868 40.12 13.73 -6.78
C VAL A 868 41.36 14.59 -6.92
N GLY A 869 41.79 15.23 -5.83
CA GLY A 869 42.85 16.22 -5.88
C GLY A 869 43.43 16.60 -4.54
N THR A 870 44.20 17.68 -4.55
CA THR A 870 44.91 18.22 -3.37
C THR A 870 44.48 19.64 -3.06
N ASN A 871 44.81 20.09 -1.84
CA ASN A 871 44.68 21.48 -1.45
C ASN A 871 45.93 22.25 -1.87
N ARG A 872 45.78 23.21 -2.79
CA ARG A 872 46.83 24.15 -3.18
C ARG A 872 46.40 25.57 -2.84
N ARG A 873 46.94 26.09 -1.72
CA ARG A 873 46.66 27.47 -1.24
C ARG A 873 45.16 27.75 -1.01
N GLY A 874 44.42 26.78 -0.48
CA GLY A 874 42.99 26.90 -0.20
C GLY A 874 42.07 26.60 -1.39
N LYS A 875 42.64 26.22 -2.55
CA LYS A 875 41.90 25.85 -3.76
C LYS A 875 42.07 24.37 -4.07
N PHE A 876 41.04 23.78 -4.65
CA PHE A 876 41.04 22.40 -5.13
C PHE A 876 41.87 22.29 -6.41
N ASN A 877 42.93 21.51 -6.38
CA ASN A 877 43.76 21.20 -7.55
C ASN A 877 43.48 19.75 -7.96
N HIS A 878 42.68 19.54 -9.01
CA HIS A 878 42.28 18.20 -9.43
C HIS A 878 43.46 17.42 -10.05
N ILE A 879 43.42 16.10 -9.90
CA ILE A 879 44.38 15.13 -10.42
C ILE A 879 43.62 14.09 -11.23
N LEU A 880 42.60 13.47 -10.62
CA LEU A 880 41.61 12.68 -11.33
C LEU A 880 40.35 13.50 -11.57
N SER A 881 39.69 13.20 -12.67
CA SER A 881 38.40 13.74 -13.09
C SER A 881 37.49 12.61 -13.58
N PRO A 882 36.18 12.86 -13.76
CA PRO A 882 35.28 11.90 -14.38
C PRO A 882 35.72 11.36 -15.74
N ASN A 883 36.47 12.15 -16.52
CA ASN A 883 36.96 11.75 -17.83
C ASN A 883 38.32 11.01 -17.77
N SER A 884 38.76 10.60 -16.58
CA SER A 884 40.03 9.87 -16.42
C SER A 884 39.84 8.40 -16.76
N ILE A 885 40.85 7.81 -17.38
CA ILE A 885 40.78 6.45 -17.92
C ILE A 885 40.82 5.42 -16.78
N TYR A 886 39.91 4.45 -16.82
CA TYR A 886 39.91 3.30 -15.92
C TYR A 886 41.20 2.47 -16.04
N GLU A 887 41.61 1.85 -14.94
CA GLU A 887 42.80 1.00 -14.85
C GLU A 887 44.15 1.66 -15.20
N LYS A 888 44.19 3.00 -15.27
CA LYS A 888 45.41 3.78 -15.46
C LYS A 888 45.88 4.41 -14.16
N PHE A 889 47.17 4.22 -13.82
CA PHE A 889 47.80 4.89 -12.68
C PHE A 889 48.13 6.35 -13.00
N GLU A 890 47.68 7.26 -12.14
CA GLU A 890 47.96 8.69 -12.19
C GLU A 890 48.69 9.13 -10.91
N PHE A 891 49.74 9.93 -11.08
CA PHE A 891 50.58 10.37 -9.96
C PHE A 891 49.82 11.34 -9.06
N PHE A 892 49.71 11.00 -7.77
CA PHE A 892 49.07 11.85 -6.77
C PHE A 892 50.07 12.80 -6.11
N GLY A 893 51.19 12.28 -5.64
CA GLY A 893 52.16 13.04 -4.87
C GLY A 893 53.21 12.19 -4.17
N VAL A 894 54.08 12.85 -3.43
CA VAL A 894 55.12 12.21 -2.61
C VAL A 894 54.61 12.04 -1.18
N LEU A 895 54.86 10.87 -0.60
CA LEU A 895 54.52 10.55 0.77
C LEU A 895 55.29 11.43 1.76
N LYS A 896 54.57 11.99 2.75
CA LYS A 896 55.14 12.93 3.74
C LYS A 896 55.08 12.43 5.17
N THR A 897 54.17 11.50 5.45
CA THR A 897 53.83 10.97 6.77
C THR A 897 53.26 9.57 6.59
N ASP A 898 53.06 8.84 7.70
CA ASP A 898 52.34 7.56 7.78
C ASP A 898 50.83 7.67 7.45
N VAL A 899 50.32 8.88 7.30
CA VAL A 899 48.97 9.19 6.82
C VAL A 899 49.07 10.08 5.60
N PHE A 900 48.30 9.82 4.56
CA PHE A 900 48.07 10.81 3.51
C PHE A 900 46.59 11.14 3.40
N GLU A 901 46.30 12.37 2.98
CA GLU A 901 44.94 12.84 2.78
C GLU A 901 44.77 13.46 1.40
N PHE A 902 43.58 13.29 0.85
CA PHE A 902 43.19 13.86 -0.43
C PHE A 902 41.76 14.41 -0.34
N TYR A 903 41.43 15.26 -1.30
CA TYR A 903 40.12 15.89 -1.39
C TYR A 903 39.36 15.35 -2.58
N TYR A 904 38.05 15.25 -2.47
CA TYR A 904 37.20 14.80 -3.56
C TYR A 904 35.86 15.54 -3.61
N THR A 905 35.29 15.66 -4.79
CA THR A 905 34.00 16.33 -5.04
C THR A 905 33.34 15.78 -6.31
N THR A 906 32.02 15.96 -6.45
CA THR A 906 31.29 15.71 -7.70
C THR A 906 31.07 16.98 -8.54
N SER A 907 31.42 18.16 -8.02
CA SER A 907 31.15 19.44 -8.68
C SER A 907 32.07 19.69 -9.87
N SER A 908 31.51 20.11 -11.00
CA SER A 908 32.28 20.50 -12.20
C SER A 908 33.14 21.75 -12.00
N GLU A 909 32.91 22.56 -10.95
CA GLU A 909 33.78 23.68 -10.58
C GLU A 909 35.24 23.23 -10.38
N ALA A 910 35.49 21.96 -10.03
CA ALA A 910 36.83 21.39 -9.87
C ALA A 910 37.71 21.49 -11.13
N ASN A 911 37.12 21.51 -12.34
CA ASN A 911 37.86 21.68 -13.61
C ASN A 911 38.60 23.02 -13.68
N THR A 912 38.11 24.04 -12.98
CA THR A 912 38.70 25.39 -12.99
C THR A 912 40.00 25.48 -12.19
N ASN A 913 40.27 24.53 -11.29
CA ASN A 913 41.30 24.63 -10.23
C ASN A 913 41.16 25.86 -9.30
N GLU A 914 40.00 26.52 -9.35
CA GLU A 914 39.67 27.72 -8.58
C GLU A 914 38.61 27.47 -7.51
N MET A 915 38.02 26.26 -7.48
CA MET A 915 37.03 25.86 -6.49
C MET A 915 37.64 25.94 -5.07
N PRO A 916 36.98 26.63 -4.11
CA PRO A 916 37.42 26.62 -2.71
C PRO A 916 37.48 25.20 -2.14
N ILE A 917 38.54 24.88 -1.40
CA ILE A 917 38.72 23.54 -0.83
C ILE A 917 37.63 23.16 0.18
N SER A 918 36.98 24.15 0.80
CA SER A 918 35.87 23.95 1.74
C SER A 918 34.61 23.35 1.09
N LYS A 919 34.52 23.35 -0.24
CA LYS A 919 33.43 22.70 -0.99
C LYS A 919 33.72 21.22 -1.31
N ALA A 920 34.90 20.71 -0.96
CA ALA A 920 35.29 19.32 -1.19
C ALA A 920 35.26 18.51 0.12
N LYS A 921 34.99 17.22 0.00
CA LYS A 921 35.14 16.26 1.11
C LYS A 921 36.61 15.87 1.25
N ILE A 922 37.03 15.51 2.46
CA ILE A 922 38.39 15.03 2.76
C ILE A 922 38.37 13.53 3.07
N LYS A 923 39.34 12.79 2.54
CA LYS A 923 39.58 11.38 2.86
C LYS A 923 40.99 11.22 3.39
N ARG A 924 41.13 10.51 4.51
CA ARG A 924 42.43 10.19 5.15
C ARG A 924 42.68 8.70 5.06
N ILE A 925 43.90 8.33 4.69
CA ILE A 925 44.36 6.95 4.57
C ILE A 925 45.53 6.76 5.54
N ASN A 926 45.33 5.88 6.53
CA ASN A 926 46.40 5.45 7.42
C ASN A 926 47.14 4.29 6.77
N LEU A 927 48.45 4.41 6.64
CA LEU A 927 49.28 3.39 6.02
C LEU A 927 49.64 2.30 7.02
N LYS A 928 49.83 1.08 6.51
CA LYS A 928 50.14 -0.11 7.30
C LYS A 928 51.62 -0.23 7.61
N ASN A 929 52.47 0.28 6.71
CA ASN A 929 53.92 0.19 6.83
C ASN A 929 54.53 1.45 7.45
N GLU A 930 55.72 1.29 8.05
CA GLU A 930 56.57 2.42 8.44
C GLU A 930 57.44 2.84 7.25
N TYR A 931 57.48 4.15 6.96
CA TYR A 931 58.19 4.70 5.81
C TYR A 931 59.35 5.60 6.23
N ARG A 932 60.50 5.43 5.58
CA ARG A 932 61.63 6.37 5.67
C ARG A 932 61.37 7.56 4.75
N LEU A 933 60.87 8.66 5.31
CA LEU A 933 60.44 9.84 4.55
C LEU A 933 61.54 10.46 3.64
N GLU A 934 62.81 10.18 3.93
CA GLU A 934 63.96 10.58 3.13
C GLU A 934 63.95 9.95 1.72
N ASP A 935 63.35 8.77 1.57
CA ASP A 935 63.33 8.00 0.32
C ASP A 935 62.30 8.53 -0.71
N ARG A 936 61.44 9.48 -0.30
CA ARG A 936 60.45 10.15 -1.17
C ARG A 936 59.55 9.20 -1.97
N TYR A 937 59.02 8.18 -1.30
CA TYR A 937 58.02 7.27 -1.86
C TYR A 937 56.88 8.02 -2.58
N ARG A 938 56.45 7.48 -3.72
CA ARG A 938 55.43 8.09 -4.59
C ARG A 938 54.10 7.37 -4.45
N ILE A 939 53.02 8.15 -4.42
CA ILE A 939 51.64 7.67 -4.35
C ILE A 939 51.01 7.83 -5.73
N TYR A 940 50.37 6.78 -6.21
CA TYR A 940 49.57 6.79 -7.43
C TYR A 940 48.15 6.34 -7.15
N PHE A 941 47.19 6.86 -7.90
CA PHE A 941 45.81 6.41 -7.88
C PHE A 941 45.44 5.75 -9.21
N LYS A 942 44.56 4.76 -9.15
CA LYS A 942 43.98 4.10 -10.32
C LYS A 942 42.48 3.93 -10.10
N ILE A 943 41.68 4.37 -11.05
CA ILE A 943 40.22 4.18 -10.99
C ILE A 943 39.91 2.74 -11.39
N THR A 944 39.16 2.03 -10.55
CA THR A 944 38.77 0.63 -10.82
C THR A 944 37.27 0.48 -11.03
N GLU A 945 36.46 1.31 -10.38
CA GLU A 945 35.00 1.33 -10.55
C GLU A 945 34.48 2.78 -10.44
N VAL A 946 33.19 2.97 -10.73
CA VAL A 946 32.52 4.27 -10.79
C VAL A 946 32.70 5.12 -9.52
N GLU A 947 32.86 4.49 -8.36
CA GLU A 947 33.05 5.12 -7.04
C GLU A 947 34.31 4.64 -6.33
N THR A 948 35.11 3.78 -6.97
CA THR A 948 36.21 3.05 -6.35
C THR A 948 37.53 3.37 -7.05
N LEU A 949 38.55 3.67 -6.26
CA LEU A 949 39.92 3.84 -6.72
C LEU A 949 40.88 3.02 -5.85
N GLU A 950 41.95 2.54 -6.45
CA GLU A 950 43.08 1.94 -5.75
C GLU A 950 44.18 2.97 -5.58
N TYR A 951 44.90 2.90 -4.46
CA TYR A 951 46.16 3.59 -4.29
C TYR A 951 47.29 2.57 -4.24
N VAL A 952 48.44 2.95 -4.78
CA VAL A 952 49.70 2.21 -4.65
C VAL A 952 50.82 3.15 -4.22
N ILE A 953 51.76 2.61 -3.45
CA ILE A 953 52.97 3.29 -3.02
C ILE A 953 54.19 2.56 -3.59
N VAL A 954 55.06 3.31 -4.24
CA VAL A 954 56.27 2.80 -4.90
C VAL A 954 57.48 3.64 -4.51
N GLU A 955 58.68 3.04 -4.54
CA GLU A 955 59.93 3.75 -4.27
C GLU A 955 60.29 4.70 -5.42
N ASN A 956 60.09 4.25 -6.66
CA ASN A 956 60.35 5.00 -7.88
C ASN A 956 59.24 4.74 -8.92
N GLU A 957 59.25 5.52 -10.01
CA GLU A 957 58.23 5.46 -11.06
C GLU A 957 58.17 4.11 -11.77
N ASP A 958 59.35 3.50 -12.01
CA ASP A 958 59.49 2.22 -12.69
C ASP A 958 58.75 1.09 -11.95
N GLY A 959 58.60 1.22 -10.62
CA GLY A 959 57.82 0.30 -9.77
C GLY A 959 56.36 0.12 -10.20
N ILE A 960 55.76 1.11 -10.89
CA ILE A 960 54.40 0.99 -11.45
C ILE A 960 54.37 0.00 -12.62
N GLU A 961 55.35 0.04 -13.51
CA GLU A 961 55.41 -0.81 -14.71
C GLU A 961 55.68 -2.28 -14.35
N ILE A 962 56.58 -2.51 -13.39
CA ILE A 962 56.95 -3.86 -12.92
C ILE A 962 56.03 -4.39 -11.80
N LYS A 963 55.07 -3.58 -11.33
CA LYS A 963 54.14 -3.90 -10.24
C LYS A 963 54.82 -4.22 -8.90
N GLU A 964 55.94 -3.54 -8.60
CA GLU A 964 56.61 -3.61 -7.30
C GLU A 964 55.98 -2.59 -6.34
N PHE A 965 54.81 -2.94 -5.82
CA PHE A 965 54.09 -2.10 -4.86
C PHE A 965 54.55 -2.39 -3.44
N ILE A 966 54.95 -1.35 -2.71
CA ILE A 966 55.33 -1.43 -1.29
C ILE A 966 54.06 -1.57 -0.44
N GLU A 967 53.03 -0.83 -0.82
CA GLU A 967 51.71 -0.89 -0.21
C GLU A 967 50.66 -0.56 -1.26
N GLU A 968 49.51 -1.22 -1.14
CA GLU A 968 48.34 -0.96 -1.97
C GLU A 968 47.06 -1.03 -1.13
N GLY A 969 46.02 -0.38 -1.60
CA GLY A 969 44.70 -0.50 -1.01
C GLY A 969 43.58 0.10 -1.84
N THR A 970 42.38 -0.38 -1.59
CA THR A 970 41.16 0.05 -2.29
C THR A 970 40.42 1.10 -1.47
N ILE A 971 39.89 2.11 -2.14
CA ILE A 971 39.18 3.25 -1.56
C ILE A 971 37.86 3.44 -2.30
N THR A 972 36.75 3.26 -1.58
CA THR A 972 35.41 3.64 -2.06
C THR A 972 35.05 5.04 -1.55
N LEU A 973 34.56 5.88 -2.47
CA LEU A 973 34.13 7.25 -2.22
C LEU A 973 32.60 7.35 -2.16
N ASN A 974 32.10 8.21 -1.24
CA ASN A 974 30.68 8.46 -0.99
C ASN A 974 30.35 9.95 -1.02
#